data_AF-A0A9N9C877-F1
#
_entry.id   AF-A0A9N9C877-F1
#
_cell.length_a   1.000
_cell.length_b   1.000
_cell.length_c   1.000
_cell.angle_alpha   90.00
_cell.angle_beta   90.00
_cell.angle_gamma   90.00
#
_symmetry.space_group_name_H-M   'P 1'
#
loop_
_entity.id
_entity.type
_entity.pdbx_description
1 polymer ?
#
loop_
_entity_poly.entity_id
_entity_poly.type
_entity_poly.pdbx_seq_one_letter_code
_entity_poly.pdbx_strand_id
1 'polypeptide(L)'
;GIMNLDQYITFNPNLSLFANQPMMRKIVHLAIDRAILERSVTIAGISTRELIVKDFAMEPNEEKMRNSAHLMVQNLAGSLALVTCKEPLRISMVTHLRNLLVQNGFNEQSISDQAILMIVADNLELACSFIEKAAMDKAVPEIDESLASSFSNRKKHRERTGQPYYDMTVYSGISRYMGNLPEPLRLKTNGLQPQQLRVYEDFSRIPRLSSQAAAIYGLLDERNSRVNMHRGQEFPLGHPYNSAELPFEGGQIHMPISAHQSVEKFNQLLSELDKLISKNPQASWNSLPPNSEIRYYVKEIPLLATQSFNRDETALHFSQKVVQLLYKNESNLSREVYVTLLEKLCETSYKVTKEVTAWLLYADDERKFIVPVVIALIKAGLINVGDQDTQLAKLIENGRPIVIEFTAKLIREVILKDPPYATRNDFVNSLDALTRLSQRGKAPESVIQLLEDLRLRASRESLNKDVENYGIREQLTFYFAEWVRVYQHPTSNEKTYATFIMQLQQQGVLKGEEISSTFFRACTEMSVDHYLKQKSSHSSPHIAYQAIDAFSKLIVLLVKYHSDSEGVNHNVAKINYLSKILSIIVLVLAQAHEQRRQQFNQKPFFRLFSSLLNDLNTYEQQLQPIYYQILTSLSTTFHTLQPFFFPGFTFAWLALISHRLFMPKLLLAENQKFLVPFLRNVEMRETTRLLYKGTLRVLLVLLHDFPEFLCDYHFSFCDVIPPSCIQLRNLILSAFPRNMRLPDPFTPNLKVDLLPEISQSPRVLSDYASALYANNLKNDIDTYLKTRTPISFPMELRNKLMNDNSNQPEIASTGSKYNVPVINSLVLYVGIQAISQIHKSSQGITHSAPMDIFQQLLIDMDSEGRYLFLSAIANQLRYPNSHTHYFSCILLYLFAEGNQEVIKEQVTRVLLERLIVNRPHPWGLLITFIELIKNPRYNFWNHSFTRCAADIERLFESVSR
;
A
#
# COMPACT_ATOMS: atom_id res chain seq x y z
N GLY A 1 39.60 13.05 12.04
CA GLY A 1 40.35 12.78 10.81
C GLY A 1 40.91 11.39 10.90
N ILE A 2 40.55 10.52 9.95
CA ILE A 2 40.95 9.12 9.91
C ILE A 2 42.45 9.06 9.58
N MET A 3 43.27 8.41 10.42
CA MET A 3 44.71 8.26 10.15
C MET A 3 44.93 7.40 8.88
N ASN A 4 45.80 7.87 7.99
CA ASN A 4 46.31 7.16 6.79
C ASN A 4 45.33 6.98 5.60
N LEU A 5 44.25 7.76 5.49
CA LEU A 5 43.34 7.70 4.32
C LEU A 5 44.09 7.95 2.99
N ASP A 6 45.10 8.83 2.99
CA ASP A 6 45.95 9.15 1.83
C ASP A 6 46.62 7.93 1.16
N GLN A 7 46.88 6.84 1.88
CA GLN A 7 47.60 5.68 1.37
C GLN A 7 46.72 4.68 0.60
N TYR A 8 45.39 4.79 0.74
CA TYR A 8 44.45 3.81 0.19
C TYR A 8 43.56 4.36 -0.92
N ILE A 9 43.56 5.68 -1.15
CA ILE A 9 42.77 6.32 -2.22
C ILE A 9 43.32 5.87 -3.58
N THR A 10 42.42 5.36 -4.42
CA THR A 10 42.73 4.93 -5.79
C THR A 10 42.63 6.13 -6.73
N PHE A 11 43.70 6.38 -7.48
CA PHE A 11 43.73 7.41 -8.53
C PHE A 11 43.90 6.73 -9.88
N ASN A 12 42.91 6.87 -10.76
CA ASN A 12 42.93 6.26 -12.08
C ASN A 12 44.03 6.91 -12.96
N PRO A 13 45.01 6.14 -13.47
CA PRO A 13 46.10 6.68 -14.29
C PRO A 13 45.64 7.16 -15.67
N ASN A 14 44.44 6.76 -16.13
CA ASN A 14 43.87 7.18 -17.42
C ASN A 14 43.28 8.61 -17.38
N LEU A 15 43.15 9.21 -16.20
CA LEU A 15 42.73 10.61 -16.06
C LEU A 15 43.98 11.50 -16.11
N SER A 16 44.20 12.18 -17.26
CA SER A 16 45.30 13.14 -17.49
C SER A 16 45.35 14.29 -16.47
N LEU A 17 44.24 14.51 -15.75
CA LEU A 17 44.09 15.43 -14.63
C LEU A 17 45.10 15.18 -13.48
N PHE A 18 45.45 13.93 -13.19
CA PHE A 18 46.34 13.59 -12.07
C PHE A 18 47.83 13.57 -12.43
N ALA A 19 48.16 13.53 -13.73
CA ALA A 19 49.53 13.64 -14.22
C ALA A 19 50.01 15.10 -14.24
N ASN A 20 49.10 16.04 -14.47
CA ASN A 20 49.43 17.46 -14.66
C ASN A 20 49.37 18.30 -13.37
N GLN A 21 48.64 17.88 -12.32
CA GLN A 21 48.46 18.70 -11.12
C GLN A 21 48.38 17.90 -9.79
N PRO A 22 49.47 17.91 -8.97
CA PRO A 22 49.52 17.17 -7.71
C PRO A 22 48.58 17.71 -6.61
N MET A 23 48.12 18.97 -6.72
CA MET A 23 47.15 19.57 -5.80
C MET A 23 45.78 18.86 -5.83
N MET A 24 45.44 18.26 -6.97
CA MET A 24 44.17 17.55 -7.18
C MET A 24 43.98 16.36 -6.24
N ARG A 25 45.08 15.65 -5.92
CA ARG A 25 45.04 14.51 -5.00
C ARG A 25 44.65 14.92 -3.58
N LYS A 26 45.12 16.10 -3.13
CA LYS A 26 44.76 16.67 -1.81
C LYS A 26 43.29 17.10 -1.74
N ILE A 27 42.75 17.60 -2.85
CA ILE A 27 41.33 18.00 -2.95
C ILE A 27 40.41 16.77 -2.86
N VAL A 28 40.76 15.68 -3.56
CA VAL A 28 40.01 14.41 -3.48
C VAL A 28 40.01 13.85 -2.06
N HIS A 29 41.16 13.85 -1.39
CA HIS A 29 41.25 13.42 0.01
C HIS A 29 40.32 14.23 0.93
N LEU A 30 40.35 15.56 0.83
CA LEU A 30 39.53 16.45 1.66
C LEU A 30 38.02 16.29 1.37
N ALA A 31 37.64 15.98 0.13
CA ALA A 31 36.26 15.73 -0.26
C ALA A 31 35.70 14.46 0.39
N ILE A 32 36.50 13.39 0.41
CA ILE A 32 36.10 12.09 0.97
C ILE A 32 35.99 12.17 2.49
N ASP A 33 36.94 12.83 3.17
CA ASP A 33 36.92 13.01 4.64
C ASP A 33 35.69 13.82 5.10
N ARG A 34 35.25 14.81 4.31
CA ARG A 34 34.05 15.64 4.61
C ARG A 34 32.71 14.93 4.35
N ALA A 35 32.69 13.90 3.52
CA ALA A 35 31.46 13.25 3.08
C ALA A 35 30.89 12.22 4.08
N ILE A 36 31.68 11.83 5.09
CA ILE A 36 31.36 10.79 6.07
C ILE A 36 30.42 11.34 7.16
N LEU A 37 29.17 10.84 7.25
CA LEU A 37 28.15 11.27 8.23
C LEU A 37 27.60 10.10 9.07
N GLU A 38 27.45 10.33 10.38
CA GLU A 38 27.16 9.32 11.42
C GLU A 38 25.67 9.33 11.86
N ARG A 39 24.85 8.37 11.40
CA ARG A 39 23.47 8.18 11.93
C ARG A 39 23.10 6.72 12.30
N SER A 40 23.99 5.76 12.05
CA SER A 40 23.68 4.32 12.11
C SER A 40 23.92 3.68 13.48
N VAL A 41 24.67 4.34 14.37
CA VAL A 41 25.12 3.79 15.66
C VAL A 41 23.99 3.66 16.69
N THR A 42 23.14 4.69 16.82
CA THR A 42 22.08 4.71 17.85
C THR A 42 21.05 3.60 17.68
N ILE A 43 20.66 3.29 16.43
CA ILE A 43 19.70 2.19 16.15
C ILE A 43 20.31 0.85 16.56
N ALA A 44 21.57 0.61 16.18
CA ALA A 44 22.28 -0.61 16.54
C ALA A 44 22.45 -0.75 18.07
N GLY A 45 22.76 0.35 18.76
CA GLY A 45 22.85 0.40 20.22
C GLY A 45 21.54 0.02 20.91
N ILE A 46 20.42 0.63 20.51
CA ILE A 46 19.09 0.34 21.10
C ILE A 46 18.71 -1.13 20.88
N SER A 47 18.84 -1.64 19.66
CA SER A 47 18.49 -3.03 19.35
C SER A 47 19.36 -4.04 20.11
N THR A 48 20.66 -3.78 20.22
CA THR A 48 21.59 -4.65 20.95
C THR A 48 21.25 -4.67 22.44
N ARG A 49 20.99 -3.50 23.03
CA ARG A 49 20.61 -3.38 24.44
C ARG A 49 19.36 -4.18 24.76
N GLU A 50 18.29 -4.01 23.99
CA GLU A 50 17.00 -4.65 24.26
C GLU A 50 17.04 -6.18 24.14
N LEU A 51 17.91 -6.73 23.28
CA LEU A 51 18.08 -8.17 23.12
C LEU A 51 19.01 -8.73 24.20
N ILE A 52 20.18 -8.12 24.41
CA ILE A 52 21.15 -8.57 25.41
C ILE A 52 20.55 -8.56 26.82
N VAL A 53 19.79 -7.52 27.19
CA VAL A 53 19.17 -7.45 28.53
C VAL A 53 18.15 -8.58 28.77
N LYS A 54 17.46 -9.04 27.73
CA LYS A 54 16.47 -10.13 27.83
C LYS A 54 17.14 -11.49 27.84
N ASP A 55 18.04 -11.74 26.90
CA ASP A 55 18.65 -13.05 26.71
C ASP A 55 19.65 -13.37 27.84
N PHE A 56 20.30 -12.34 28.42
CA PHE A 56 21.22 -12.47 29.55
C PHE A 56 20.56 -12.27 30.92
N ALA A 57 19.23 -12.28 31.03
CA ALA A 57 18.52 -11.99 32.28
C ALA A 57 18.88 -12.93 33.45
N MET A 58 19.30 -14.17 33.15
CA MET A 58 19.76 -15.17 34.13
C MET A 58 21.26 -15.49 34.05
N GLU A 59 22.04 -14.72 33.27
CA GLU A 59 23.49 -14.95 33.15
C GLU A 59 24.24 -14.16 34.25
N PRO A 60 24.97 -14.85 35.15
CA PRO A 60 25.72 -14.20 36.22
C PRO A 60 27.02 -13.54 35.76
N ASN A 61 27.60 -13.94 34.62
CA ASN A 61 28.90 -13.43 34.17
C ASN A 61 28.76 -12.16 33.32
N GLU A 62 29.20 -11.02 33.86
CA GLU A 62 29.18 -9.73 33.16
C GLU A 62 30.11 -9.66 31.95
N GLU A 63 31.23 -10.41 31.93
CA GLU A 63 32.16 -10.43 30.80
C GLU A 63 31.56 -11.16 29.59
N LYS A 64 30.81 -12.24 29.82
CA LYS A 64 30.07 -12.92 28.75
C LYS A 64 29.04 -11.99 28.10
N MET A 65 28.26 -11.29 28.94
CA MET A 65 27.27 -10.31 28.48
C MET A 65 27.92 -9.17 27.70
N ARG A 66 29.03 -8.63 28.21
CA ARG A 66 29.79 -7.55 27.56
C ARG A 66 30.34 -7.98 26.21
N ASN A 67 31.00 -9.14 26.15
CA ASN A 67 31.58 -9.66 24.91
C ASN A 67 30.51 -9.91 23.84
N SER A 68 29.37 -10.49 24.22
CA SER A 68 28.24 -10.70 23.29
C SER A 68 27.60 -9.40 22.82
N ALA A 69 27.49 -8.39 23.70
CA ALA A 69 27.00 -7.07 23.33
C ALA A 69 27.93 -6.35 22.34
N HIS A 70 29.26 -6.45 22.55
CA HIS A 70 30.26 -5.84 21.66
C HIS A 70 30.21 -6.47 20.27
N LEU A 71 30.24 -7.80 20.19
CA LEU A 71 30.20 -8.53 18.92
C LEU A 71 28.93 -8.21 18.12
N MET A 72 27.78 -8.13 18.81
CA MET A 72 26.50 -7.80 18.18
C MET A 72 26.42 -6.35 17.72
N VAL A 73 26.78 -5.38 18.58
CA VAL A 73 26.64 -3.96 18.24
C VAL A 73 27.58 -3.55 17.12
N GLN A 74 28.80 -4.10 17.08
CA GLN A 74 29.78 -3.82 16.04
C GLN A 74 29.25 -4.32 14.69
N ASN A 75 28.83 -5.59 14.61
CA ASN A 75 28.36 -6.16 13.36
C ASN A 75 27.08 -5.44 12.85
N LEU A 76 26.15 -5.13 13.75
CA LEU A 76 24.91 -4.44 13.42
C LEU A 76 25.17 -2.99 12.97
N ALA A 77 26.00 -2.24 13.69
CA ALA A 77 26.35 -0.86 13.34
C ALA A 77 27.07 -0.78 11.99
N GLY A 78 28.03 -1.68 11.73
CA GLY A 78 28.76 -1.73 10.48
C GLY A 78 27.87 -2.11 9.28
N SER A 79 27.08 -3.18 9.41
CA SER A 79 26.15 -3.63 8.36
C SER A 79 25.09 -2.58 8.05
N LEU A 80 24.53 -1.93 9.08
CA LEU A 80 23.51 -0.91 8.90
C LEU A 80 24.10 0.36 8.26
N ALA A 81 25.32 0.75 8.64
CA ALA A 81 26.02 1.88 8.04
C ALA A 81 26.27 1.65 6.53
N LEU A 82 26.67 0.45 6.12
CA LEU A 82 26.89 0.13 4.72
C LEU A 82 25.62 0.27 3.86
N VAL A 83 24.50 -0.25 4.34
CA VAL A 83 23.22 -0.24 3.60
C VAL A 83 22.58 1.16 3.58
N THR A 84 22.72 1.92 4.65
CA THR A 84 22.09 3.24 4.78
C THR A 84 22.89 4.36 4.12
N CYS A 85 24.22 4.27 4.14
CA CYS A 85 25.08 5.38 3.74
C CYS A 85 25.65 5.27 2.33
N LYS A 86 25.65 4.12 1.64
CA LYS A 86 26.31 3.98 0.33
C LYS A 86 25.84 4.98 -0.74
N GLU A 87 24.52 5.13 -0.92
CA GLU A 87 23.97 6.08 -1.90
C GLU A 87 24.09 7.54 -1.46
N PRO A 88 23.72 7.91 -0.21
CA PRO A 88 23.95 9.27 0.28
C PRO A 88 25.43 9.68 0.28
N LEU A 89 26.35 8.76 0.56
CA LEU A 89 27.81 8.99 0.55
C LEU A 89 28.30 9.29 -0.86
N ARG A 90 27.83 8.55 -1.87
CA ARG A 90 28.16 8.81 -3.27
C ARG A 90 27.77 10.23 -3.67
N ILE A 91 26.55 10.65 -3.35
CA ILE A 91 26.06 12.01 -3.63
C ILE A 91 26.90 13.04 -2.89
N SER A 92 27.18 12.81 -1.60
CA SER A 92 27.98 13.70 -0.75
C SER A 92 29.42 13.86 -1.27
N MET A 93 30.08 12.76 -1.66
CA MET A 93 31.41 12.77 -2.27
C MET A 93 31.42 13.56 -3.57
N VAL A 94 30.42 13.39 -4.44
CA VAL A 94 30.30 14.17 -5.69
C VAL A 94 30.12 15.66 -5.40
N THR A 95 29.24 16.02 -4.47
CA THR A 95 28.97 17.41 -4.11
C THR A 95 30.20 18.08 -3.47
N HIS A 96 30.87 17.42 -2.52
CA HIS A 96 32.06 17.96 -1.89
C HIS A 96 33.24 18.06 -2.84
N LEU A 97 33.43 17.07 -3.72
CA LEU A 97 34.47 17.11 -4.73
C LEU A 97 34.23 18.28 -5.69
N ARG A 98 33.00 18.43 -6.21
CA ARG A 98 32.63 19.56 -7.08
C ARG A 98 32.86 20.91 -6.40
N ASN A 99 32.41 21.08 -5.15
CA ASN A 99 32.55 22.34 -4.43
C ASN A 99 34.02 22.70 -4.16
N LEU A 100 34.85 21.72 -3.79
CA LEU A 100 36.28 21.96 -3.55
C LEU A 100 37.05 22.22 -4.84
N LEU A 101 36.66 21.62 -5.96
CA LEU A 101 37.24 21.90 -7.28
C LEU A 101 36.96 23.36 -7.69
N VAL A 102 35.72 23.81 -7.58
CA VAL A 102 35.33 25.20 -7.88
C VAL A 102 36.08 26.19 -6.97
N GLN A 103 36.19 25.88 -5.67
CA GLN A 103 36.92 26.72 -4.71
C GLN A 103 38.42 26.85 -4.99
N ASN A 104 39.02 25.88 -5.69
CA ASN A 104 40.44 25.90 -6.05
C ASN A 104 40.68 26.35 -7.51
N GLY A 105 39.70 26.99 -8.15
CA GLY A 105 39.85 27.63 -9.46
C GLY A 105 39.66 26.71 -10.67
N PHE A 106 39.10 25.51 -10.47
CA PHE A 106 38.73 24.60 -11.56
C PHE A 106 37.29 24.86 -12.02
N ASN A 107 37.13 25.35 -13.26
CA ASN A 107 35.82 25.59 -13.86
C ASN A 107 35.30 24.32 -14.57
N GLU A 108 33.98 24.22 -14.84
CA GLU A 108 33.35 23.07 -15.53
C GLU A 108 33.97 22.72 -16.90
N GLN A 109 34.67 23.67 -17.54
CA GLN A 109 35.39 23.44 -18.80
C GLN A 109 36.75 22.72 -18.62
N SER A 110 37.30 22.71 -17.41
CA SER A 110 38.62 22.12 -17.11
C SER A 110 38.54 20.70 -16.55
N ILE A 111 37.41 20.33 -15.94
CA ILE A 111 37.17 19.01 -15.34
C ILE A 111 35.77 18.56 -15.75
N SER A 112 35.67 17.47 -16.51
CA SER A 112 34.38 16.91 -16.89
C SER A 112 33.68 16.28 -15.68
N ASP A 113 32.36 16.41 -15.61
CA ASP A 113 31.52 15.72 -14.61
C ASP A 113 31.74 14.19 -14.61
N GLN A 114 32.09 13.64 -15.79
CA GLN A 114 32.45 12.24 -15.94
C GLN A 114 33.72 11.87 -15.15
N ALA A 115 34.73 12.75 -15.08
CA ALA A 115 35.93 12.52 -14.28
C ALA A 115 35.64 12.52 -12.77
N ILE A 116 34.77 13.43 -12.30
CA ILE A 116 34.32 13.49 -10.90
C ILE A 116 33.61 12.18 -10.51
N LEU A 117 32.70 11.70 -11.36
CA LEU A 117 31.97 10.45 -11.11
C LEU A 117 32.89 9.22 -11.11
N MET A 118 33.89 9.17 -12.00
CA MET A 118 34.88 8.09 -11.99
C MET A 118 35.72 8.09 -10.71
N ILE A 119 36.19 9.25 -10.25
CA ILE A 119 36.98 9.35 -9.01
C ILE A 119 36.16 8.90 -7.80
N VAL A 120 34.87 9.27 -7.74
CA VAL A 120 33.97 8.84 -6.66
C VAL A 120 33.71 7.34 -6.76
N ALA A 121 33.47 6.79 -7.95
CA ALA A 121 33.24 5.36 -8.14
C ALA A 121 34.45 4.51 -7.70
N ASP A 122 35.68 4.93 -8.08
CA ASP A 122 36.92 4.23 -7.74
C ASP A 122 37.22 4.22 -6.23
N ASN A 123 36.60 5.13 -5.45
CA ASN A 123 36.86 5.31 -4.02
C ASN A 123 35.63 5.07 -3.11
N LEU A 124 34.47 4.75 -3.68
CA LEU A 124 33.23 4.60 -2.92
C LEU A 124 33.27 3.41 -1.97
N GLU A 125 33.76 2.25 -2.43
CA GLU A 125 33.88 1.04 -1.61
C GLU A 125 34.87 1.24 -0.46
N LEU A 126 35.97 1.95 -0.72
CA LEU A 126 36.94 2.32 0.30
C LEU A 126 36.30 3.21 1.37
N ALA A 127 35.61 4.28 0.95
CA ALA A 127 34.92 5.18 1.88
C ALA A 127 33.85 4.44 2.70
N CYS A 128 33.12 3.49 2.09
CA CYS A 128 32.17 2.63 2.78
C CYS A 128 32.83 1.74 3.86
N SER A 129 34.00 1.17 3.55
CA SER A 129 34.75 0.34 4.52
C SER A 129 35.23 1.15 5.74
N PHE A 130 35.57 2.43 5.53
CA PHE A 130 35.94 3.33 6.62
C PHE A 130 34.74 3.73 7.48
N ILE A 131 33.58 4.01 6.86
CA ILE A 131 32.34 4.28 7.60
C ILE A 131 31.92 3.07 8.42
N GLU A 132 32.02 1.87 7.83
CA GLU A 132 31.73 0.61 8.53
C GLU A 132 32.60 0.49 9.79
N LYS A 133 33.92 0.66 9.66
CA LYS A 133 34.85 0.58 10.78
C LYS A 133 34.63 1.68 11.82
N ALA A 134 34.41 2.92 11.41
CA ALA A 134 34.15 4.03 12.31
C ALA A 134 32.84 3.82 13.10
N ALA A 135 31.79 3.32 12.45
CA ALA A 135 30.53 2.99 13.10
C ALA A 135 30.69 1.84 14.11
N MET A 136 31.49 0.81 13.79
CA MET A 136 31.83 -0.28 14.70
C MET A 136 32.55 0.23 15.95
N ASP A 137 33.62 1.01 15.78
CA ASP A 137 34.45 1.50 16.88
C ASP A 137 33.67 2.44 17.81
N LYS A 138 32.78 3.27 17.25
CA LYS A 138 31.94 4.20 18.01
C LYS A 138 30.80 3.51 18.76
N ALA A 139 30.29 2.40 18.26
CA ALA A 139 29.16 1.68 18.88
C ALA A 139 29.53 0.99 20.20
N VAL A 140 30.79 0.59 20.37
CA VAL A 140 31.29 -0.12 21.57
C VAL A 140 31.17 0.73 22.85
N PRO A 141 31.69 1.97 22.92
CA PRO A 141 31.55 2.77 24.15
C PRO A 141 30.08 3.13 24.45
N GLU A 142 29.24 3.34 23.43
CA GLU A 142 27.82 3.68 23.61
C GLU A 142 27.02 2.50 24.21
N ILE A 143 27.28 1.27 23.78
CA ILE A 143 26.64 0.09 24.38
C ILE A 143 27.15 -0.18 25.80
N ASP A 144 28.43 0.08 26.06
CA ASP A 144 29.03 -0.06 27.40
C ASP A 144 28.41 0.90 28.41
N GLU A 145 28.17 2.15 28.01
CA GLU A 145 27.47 3.15 28.83
C GLU A 145 26.01 2.73 29.06
N SER A 146 25.32 2.28 28.01
CA SER A 146 23.92 1.86 28.09
C SER A 146 23.67 0.65 29.00
N LEU A 147 24.63 -0.28 29.07
CA LEU A 147 24.58 -1.51 29.88
C LEU A 147 25.34 -1.40 31.21
N ALA A 148 25.89 -0.23 31.56
CA ALA A 148 26.74 -0.04 32.75
C ALA A 148 26.05 -0.49 34.06
N SER A 149 24.77 -0.20 34.21
CA SER A 149 23.98 -0.62 35.38
C SER A 149 23.82 -2.15 35.45
N SER A 150 23.55 -2.79 34.31
CA SER A 150 23.42 -4.25 34.19
C SER A 150 24.72 -4.98 34.50
N PHE A 151 25.88 -4.44 34.09
CA PHE A 151 27.20 -4.99 34.44
C PHE A 151 27.50 -4.83 35.94
N SER A 152 27.24 -3.64 36.50
CA SER A 152 27.48 -3.36 37.93
C SER A 152 26.63 -4.25 38.84
N ASN A 153 25.36 -4.48 38.48
CA ASN A 153 24.45 -5.34 39.24
C ASN A 153 24.93 -6.81 39.27
N ARG A 154 25.40 -7.33 38.13
CA ARG A 154 25.97 -8.70 38.04
C ARG A 154 27.25 -8.83 38.86
N LYS A 155 28.16 -7.86 38.74
CA LYS A 155 29.42 -7.83 39.51
C LYS A 155 29.17 -7.82 41.02
N LYS A 156 28.29 -6.93 41.50
CA LYS A 156 27.91 -6.86 42.93
C LYS A 156 27.24 -8.12 43.43
N HIS A 157 26.41 -8.77 42.61
CA HIS A 157 25.76 -10.04 42.97
C HIS A 157 26.77 -11.17 43.11
N ARG A 158 27.71 -11.27 42.17
CA ARG A 158 28.80 -12.26 42.20
C ARG A 158 29.70 -12.08 43.42
N GLU A 159 30.00 -10.83 43.80
CA GLU A 159 30.84 -10.52 44.97
C GLU A 159 30.13 -10.80 46.32
N ARG A 160 28.79 -10.78 46.36
CA ARG A 160 28.00 -10.89 47.60
C ARG A 160 27.40 -12.27 47.84
N THR A 161 27.15 -13.07 46.80
CA THR A 161 26.41 -14.33 46.91
C THR A 161 26.85 -15.37 45.89
N GLY A 162 27.03 -16.62 46.30
CA GLY A 162 27.23 -17.78 45.40
C GLY A 162 25.92 -18.35 44.83
N GLN A 163 24.85 -17.56 44.79
CA GLN A 163 23.50 -17.96 44.37
C GLN A 163 23.24 -17.59 42.91
N PRO A 164 22.32 -18.27 42.20
CA PRO A 164 21.98 -17.96 40.81
C PRO A 164 21.56 -16.50 40.63
N TYR A 165 22.02 -15.85 39.56
CA TYR A 165 21.69 -14.46 39.26
C TYR A 165 20.35 -14.36 38.54
N TYR A 166 19.54 -13.37 38.93
CA TYR A 166 18.31 -13.03 38.26
C TYR A 166 18.15 -11.52 38.17
N ASP A 167 18.01 -10.99 36.96
CA ASP A 167 17.68 -9.59 36.76
C ASP A 167 16.19 -9.35 37.04
N MET A 168 15.86 -8.91 38.26
CA MET A 168 14.46 -8.71 38.70
C MET A 168 13.68 -7.69 37.87
N THR A 169 14.37 -6.74 37.22
CA THR A 169 13.72 -5.74 36.36
C THR A 169 13.17 -6.36 35.09
N VAL A 170 13.79 -7.45 34.62
CA VAL A 170 13.44 -8.17 33.40
C VAL A 170 12.60 -9.42 33.73
N TYR A 171 12.93 -10.11 34.82
CA TYR A 171 12.25 -11.34 35.27
C TYR A 171 10.77 -11.10 35.60
N SER A 172 10.43 -9.96 36.21
CA SER A 172 9.04 -9.58 36.51
C SER A 172 8.17 -9.37 35.26
N GLY A 173 8.78 -8.94 34.14
CA GLY A 173 8.10 -8.79 32.84
C GLY A 173 8.04 -10.09 32.01
N ILE A 174 9.04 -10.97 32.13
CA ILE A 174 9.20 -12.19 31.30
C ILE A 174 8.55 -13.44 31.94
N SER A 175 8.30 -13.44 33.25
CA SER A 175 7.78 -14.58 34.03
C SER A 175 6.49 -15.22 33.45
N ARG A 176 5.66 -14.44 32.72
CA ARG A 176 4.41 -14.96 32.10
C ARG A 176 4.62 -15.90 30.90
N TYR A 177 5.79 -15.88 30.25
CA TYR A 177 6.03 -16.63 29.00
C TYR A 177 7.12 -17.71 29.12
N MET A 178 8.00 -17.64 30.11
CA MET A 178 9.16 -18.54 30.25
C MET A 178 8.81 -20.03 30.42
N GLY A 179 7.69 -20.34 31.07
CA GLY A 179 7.24 -21.73 31.27
C GLY A 179 6.87 -22.46 29.98
N ASN A 180 6.49 -21.70 28.94
CA ASN A 180 5.98 -22.23 27.68
C ASN A 180 7.01 -22.21 26.54
N LEU A 181 8.21 -21.68 26.78
CA LEU A 181 9.28 -21.68 25.78
C LEU A 181 9.88 -23.09 25.62
N PRO A 182 10.09 -23.56 24.38
CA PRO A 182 10.84 -24.78 24.09
C PRO A 182 12.24 -24.75 24.74
N GLU A 183 12.79 -25.92 25.06
CA GLU A 183 14.08 -26.03 25.76
C GLU A 183 15.23 -25.21 25.14
N PRO A 184 15.39 -25.11 23.80
CA PRO A 184 16.45 -24.29 23.19
C PRO A 184 16.34 -22.78 23.45
N LEU A 185 15.15 -22.27 23.75
CA LEU A 185 14.86 -20.83 23.96
C LEU A 185 14.62 -20.49 25.44
N ARG A 186 14.58 -21.51 26.31
CA ARG A 186 14.34 -21.32 27.73
C ARG A 186 15.61 -20.85 28.42
N LEU A 187 15.51 -19.76 29.17
CA LEU A 187 16.59 -19.28 30.04
C LEU A 187 16.74 -20.26 31.22
N LYS A 188 17.95 -20.78 31.41
CA LYS A 188 18.27 -21.67 32.53
C LYS A 188 18.95 -20.86 33.63
N THR A 189 18.76 -21.29 34.88
CA THR A 189 19.27 -20.61 36.08
C THR A 189 20.79 -20.63 36.20
N ASN A 190 21.46 -21.45 35.40
CA ASN A 190 22.93 -21.52 35.28
C ASN A 190 23.50 -20.64 34.15
N GLY A 191 22.70 -19.75 33.57
CA GLY A 191 23.09 -18.86 32.48
C GLY A 191 22.86 -19.45 31.09
N LEU A 192 23.40 -18.78 30.06
CA LEU A 192 23.22 -19.21 28.67
C LEU A 192 24.02 -20.49 28.38
N GLN A 193 23.40 -21.42 27.65
CA GLN A 193 24.07 -22.61 27.15
C GLN A 193 25.10 -22.26 26.07
N PRO A 194 26.14 -23.08 25.85
CA PRO A 194 27.13 -22.85 24.80
C PRO A 194 26.50 -22.68 23.40
N GLN A 195 25.42 -23.39 23.12
CA GLN A 195 24.67 -23.25 21.86
C GLN A 195 23.95 -21.89 21.73
N GLN A 196 23.48 -21.32 22.84
CA GLN A 196 22.83 -20.00 22.87
C GLN A 196 23.86 -18.87 22.80
N LEU A 197 25.00 -19.02 23.49
CA LEU A 197 26.13 -18.09 23.38
C LEU A 197 26.73 -18.06 21.97
N ARG A 198 26.74 -19.21 21.29
CA ARG A 198 27.26 -19.33 19.92
C ARG A 198 26.56 -18.38 18.95
N VAL A 199 25.29 -18.04 19.15
CA VAL A 199 24.56 -17.06 18.32
C VAL A 199 25.27 -15.70 18.32
N TYR A 200 25.82 -15.29 19.47
CA TYR A 200 26.56 -14.04 19.58
C TYR A 200 28.03 -14.18 19.17
N GLU A 201 28.64 -15.34 19.45
CA GLU A 201 30.00 -15.63 18.99
C GLU A 201 30.07 -15.71 17.46
N ASP A 202 29.00 -16.15 16.80
CA ASP A 202 28.92 -16.22 15.34
C ASP A 202 28.97 -14.83 14.70
N PHE A 203 28.65 -13.73 15.41
CA PHE A 203 28.92 -12.37 14.92
C PHE A 203 30.41 -12.10 14.68
N SER A 204 31.31 -12.83 15.35
CA SER A 204 32.77 -12.80 15.09
C SER A 204 33.20 -13.71 13.94
N ARG A 205 32.38 -14.72 13.60
CA ARG A 205 32.72 -15.81 12.66
C ARG A 205 32.04 -15.71 11.31
N ILE A 206 31.04 -14.86 11.12
CA ILE A 206 30.45 -14.62 9.80
C ILE A 206 31.59 -14.22 8.85
N PRO A 207 32.05 -15.10 7.94
CA PRO A 207 32.90 -14.67 6.85
C PRO A 207 32.01 -13.71 6.08
N ARG A 208 32.50 -12.48 5.85
CA ARG A 208 31.76 -11.42 5.15
C ARG A 208 31.32 -11.93 3.78
N LEU A 209 30.15 -12.56 3.72
CA LEU A 209 29.43 -13.02 2.54
C LEU A 209 28.72 -11.83 1.87
N SER A 210 29.38 -10.67 1.86
CA SER A 210 28.97 -9.48 1.13
C SER A 210 29.07 -9.67 -0.38
N SER A 211 29.59 -10.80 -0.86
CA SER A 211 29.54 -11.21 -2.28
C SER A 211 28.36 -12.12 -2.66
N GLN A 212 27.51 -12.57 -1.71
CA GLN A 212 26.31 -13.35 -2.06
C GLN A 212 24.98 -12.68 -1.67
N ALA A 213 24.95 -11.85 -0.62
CA ALA A 213 23.78 -11.00 -0.35
C ALA A 213 23.67 -9.81 -1.34
N ALA A 214 24.82 -9.32 -1.84
CA ALA A 214 24.88 -8.38 -2.96
C ALA A 214 24.60 -9.05 -4.31
N ALA A 215 24.72 -10.38 -4.43
CA ALA A 215 24.30 -11.08 -5.64
C ALA A 215 22.76 -11.15 -5.74
N ILE A 216 22.02 -11.27 -4.64
CA ILE A 216 20.55 -11.36 -4.70
C ILE A 216 19.89 -9.99 -4.96
N TYR A 217 20.48 -8.89 -4.48
CA TYR A 217 20.01 -7.53 -4.82
C TYR A 217 20.71 -6.93 -6.06
N GLY A 218 21.92 -7.37 -6.40
CA GLY A 218 22.66 -6.97 -7.60
C GLY A 218 22.23 -7.71 -8.86
N LEU A 219 21.71 -8.95 -8.77
CA LEU A 219 21.11 -9.65 -9.92
C LEU A 219 19.76 -9.06 -10.36
N LEU A 220 19.15 -8.19 -9.54
CA LEU A 220 17.96 -7.42 -9.91
C LEU A 220 18.31 -6.07 -10.58
N ASP A 221 19.58 -5.63 -10.52
CA ASP A 221 20.04 -4.36 -11.13
C ASP A 221 21.01 -4.57 -12.32
N GLU A 222 21.76 -5.69 -12.34
CA GLU A 222 22.66 -6.04 -13.47
C GLU A 222 21.92 -6.57 -14.71
N ARG A 223 20.63 -6.92 -14.60
CA ARG A 223 19.80 -7.26 -15.78
C ARG A 223 19.33 -6.04 -16.58
N ASN A 224 19.49 -4.82 -16.05
CA ASN A 224 19.10 -3.58 -16.73
C ASN A 224 20.27 -2.77 -17.33
N SER A 225 21.53 -3.18 -17.14
CA SER A 225 22.70 -2.35 -17.52
C SER A 225 23.72 -2.99 -18.49
N ARG A 226 23.48 -4.20 -19.02
CA ARG A 226 24.43 -4.88 -19.96
C ARG A 226 23.88 -5.16 -21.36
N VAL A 227 23.12 -4.22 -21.93
CA VAL A 227 22.96 -4.15 -23.40
C VAL A 227 23.26 -2.72 -23.84
N ASN A 228 24.54 -2.33 -23.80
CA ASN A 228 25.14 -1.38 -24.72
C ASN A 228 26.65 -1.24 -24.46
N MET A 229 27.44 -2.20 -24.94
CA MET A 229 28.60 -1.90 -25.78
C MET A 229 29.28 -3.20 -26.25
N HIS A 230 29.60 -3.24 -27.54
CA HIS A 230 30.36 -4.25 -28.30
C HIS A 230 29.56 -5.41 -28.91
N ARG A 231 29.07 -5.09 -30.11
CA ARG A 231 28.72 -5.99 -31.20
C ARG A 231 30.00 -6.35 -31.97
N GLY A 232 30.23 -7.63 -32.23
CA GLY A 232 31.30 -8.11 -33.12
C GLY A 232 31.36 -9.63 -33.23
N GLN A 233 30.85 -10.16 -34.35
CA GLN A 233 31.04 -11.50 -34.94
C GLN A 233 30.13 -12.68 -34.48
N GLU A 234 29.07 -12.86 -35.29
CA GLU A 234 28.58 -14.07 -36.00
C GLU A 234 28.48 -15.42 -35.23
N PHE A 235 27.26 -15.88 -34.85
CA PHE A 235 26.33 -16.82 -35.55
C PHE A 235 26.80 -18.31 -35.53
N PRO A 236 25.93 -19.37 -35.63
CA PRO A 236 24.51 -19.37 -36.03
C PRO A 236 23.52 -20.37 -35.32
N LEU A 237 22.21 -20.10 -35.55
CA LEU A 237 21.06 -21.04 -35.70
C LEU A 237 20.54 -21.83 -34.46
N GLY A 238 19.24 -21.92 -34.18
CA GLY A 238 18.05 -21.39 -34.85
C GLY A 238 16.76 -22.02 -34.30
N HIS A 239 15.74 -21.16 -34.09
CA HIS A 239 14.31 -21.31 -34.46
C HIS A 239 13.49 -22.53 -33.95
N PRO A 240 12.14 -22.56 -34.09
CA PRO A 240 11.18 -21.50 -34.46
C PRO A 240 9.82 -21.52 -33.69
N TYR A 241 9.08 -20.41 -33.65
CA TYR A 241 7.74 -20.17 -34.27
C TYR A 241 6.73 -19.84 -33.15
N ASN A 242 5.72 -18.98 -33.29
CA ASN A 242 5.38 -17.91 -34.21
C ASN A 242 4.15 -17.24 -33.56
N SER A 243 4.14 -15.94 -33.32
CA SER A 243 2.90 -15.20 -33.08
C SER A 243 2.98 -13.91 -33.88
N ALA A 244 2.36 -13.97 -35.05
CA ALA A 244 2.18 -12.85 -35.95
C ALA A 244 1.16 -11.84 -35.36
N GLU A 245 1.57 -10.57 -35.37
CA GLU A 245 0.83 -9.39 -35.87
C GLU A 245 -0.46 -9.01 -35.09
N LEU A 246 -0.56 -7.89 -34.34
CA LEU A 246 -0.32 -6.45 -34.64
C LEU A 246 -0.38 -5.59 -33.32
N PRO A 247 -0.05 -4.28 -33.30
CA PRO A 247 1.28 -3.67 -33.31
C PRO A 247 1.56 -2.91 -31.99
N PHE A 248 2.63 -3.28 -31.29
CA PHE A 248 3.17 -2.52 -30.16
C PHE A 248 4.36 -1.69 -30.68
N GLU A 249 4.22 -0.36 -30.71
CA GLU A 249 5.35 0.54 -31.01
C GLU A 249 6.42 0.41 -29.90
N GLY A 250 7.63 0.04 -30.30
CA GLY A 250 8.76 -0.24 -29.42
C GLY A 250 9.35 1.01 -28.79
N GLY A 251 9.44 1.02 -27.46
CA GLY A 251 10.25 1.99 -26.71
C GLY A 251 11.74 1.72 -26.91
N GLN A 252 12.43 2.62 -27.60
CA GLN A 252 13.89 2.70 -27.64
C GLN A 252 14.43 3.06 -26.24
N ILE A 253 15.52 2.41 -25.81
CA ILE A 253 16.29 2.81 -24.63
C ILE A 253 17.00 4.14 -24.98
N HIS A 254 16.43 5.26 -24.56
CA HIS A 254 17.00 6.59 -24.76
C HIS A 254 18.10 6.87 -23.72
N MET A 255 19.34 7.05 -24.17
CA MET A 255 20.39 7.74 -23.41
C MET A 255 19.89 9.13 -22.99
N PRO A 256 20.19 9.61 -21.77
CA PRO A 256 19.76 10.93 -21.35
C PRO A 256 20.34 12.00 -22.27
N ILE A 257 19.46 12.87 -22.76
CA ILE A 257 19.78 13.92 -23.73
C ILE A 257 20.34 15.16 -23.02
N SER A 258 21.32 15.81 -23.64
CA SER A 258 21.88 17.07 -23.11
C SER A 258 20.82 18.18 -23.08
N ALA A 259 20.94 19.14 -22.16
CA ALA A 259 20.00 20.25 -22.04
C ALA A 259 19.79 21.01 -23.38
N HIS A 260 20.86 21.19 -24.17
CA HIS A 260 20.77 21.82 -25.49
C HIS A 260 19.94 20.99 -26.48
N GLN A 261 20.15 19.67 -26.53
CA GLN A 261 19.38 18.75 -27.39
C GLN A 261 17.91 18.66 -26.95
N SER A 262 17.64 18.69 -25.65
CA SER A 262 16.29 18.71 -25.09
C SER A 262 15.53 19.96 -25.51
N VAL A 263 16.17 21.13 -25.47
CA VAL A 263 15.55 22.41 -25.88
C VAL A 263 15.32 22.46 -27.38
N GLU A 264 16.26 21.97 -28.20
CA GLU A 264 16.11 21.93 -29.65
C GLU A 264 14.95 21.02 -30.08
N LYS A 265 14.89 19.79 -29.53
CA LYS A 265 13.77 18.86 -29.77
C LYS A 265 12.45 19.42 -29.26
N PHE A 266 12.43 20.06 -28.09
CA PHE A 266 11.24 20.70 -27.55
C PHE A 266 10.70 21.77 -28.49
N ASN A 267 11.56 22.65 -29.02
CA ASN A 267 11.14 23.69 -29.95
C ASN A 267 10.58 23.11 -31.26
N GLN A 268 11.13 21.98 -31.75
CA GLN A 268 10.59 21.27 -32.92
C GLN A 268 9.20 20.69 -32.64
N LEU A 269 9.05 19.92 -31.56
CA LEU A 269 7.77 19.32 -31.17
C LEU A 269 6.70 20.38 -30.91
N LEU A 270 7.07 21.49 -30.26
CA LEU A 270 6.17 22.60 -29.97
C LEU A 270 5.75 23.34 -31.25
N SER A 271 6.64 23.49 -32.23
CA SER A 271 6.31 24.10 -33.52
C SER A 271 5.32 23.25 -34.33
N GLU A 272 5.48 21.92 -34.33
CA GLU A 272 4.54 21.02 -34.99
C GLU A 272 3.18 21.00 -34.27
N LEU A 273 3.19 21.00 -32.93
CA LEU A 273 1.97 21.12 -32.13
C LEU A 273 1.20 22.40 -32.45
N ASP A 274 1.87 23.56 -32.54
CA ASP A 274 1.24 24.84 -32.84
C ASP A 274 0.66 24.89 -34.27
N LYS A 275 1.33 24.28 -35.25
CA LYS A 275 0.79 24.10 -36.62
C LYS A 275 -0.48 23.25 -36.62
N LEU A 276 -0.53 22.16 -35.85
CA LEU A 276 -1.69 21.27 -35.77
C LEU A 276 -2.88 21.93 -35.07
N ILE A 277 -2.62 22.71 -34.00
CA ILE A 277 -3.64 23.51 -33.32
C ILE A 277 -4.21 24.56 -34.29
N SER A 278 -3.34 25.22 -35.07
CA SER A 278 -3.75 26.25 -36.04
C SER A 278 -4.63 25.72 -37.17
N LYS A 279 -4.50 24.43 -37.53
CA LYS A 279 -5.36 23.77 -38.53
C LYS A 279 -6.76 23.42 -38.00
N ASN A 280 -6.96 23.34 -36.69
CA ASN A 280 -8.23 22.93 -36.07
C ASN A 280 -8.73 23.92 -34.99
N PRO A 281 -8.91 25.22 -35.31
CA PRO A 281 -9.18 26.24 -34.29
C PRO A 281 -10.54 26.09 -33.59
N GLN A 282 -11.50 25.39 -34.20
CA GLN A 282 -12.86 25.19 -33.68
C GLN A 282 -13.05 23.87 -32.90
N ALA A 283 -12.04 22.99 -32.85
CA ALA A 283 -12.13 21.73 -32.11
C ALA A 283 -11.97 21.96 -30.59
N SER A 284 -12.44 21.01 -29.78
CA SER A 284 -12.17 20.93 -28.35
C SER A 284 -11.25 19.75 -28.05
N TRP A 285 -10.51 19.80 -26.95
CA TRP A 285 -9.67 18.70 -26.46
C TRP A 285 -10.46 17.39 -26.33
N ASN A 286 -11.71 17.47 -25.86
CA ASN A 286 -12.59 16.31 -25.67
C ASN A 286 -13.14 15.75 -26.99
N SER A 287 -13.28 16.57 -28.03
CA SER A 287 -13.72 16.12 -29.36
C SER A 287 -12.59 15.51 -30.20
N LEU A 288 -11.34 15.58 -29.74
CA LEU A 288 -10.21 14.98 -30.45
C LEU A 288 -10.16 13.45 -30.28
N PRO A 289 -10.00 12.67 -31.36
CA PRO A 289 -9.82 11.23 -31.30
C PRO A 289 -8.67 10.82 -30.37
N PRO A 290 -8.74 9.64 -29.73
CA PRO A 290 -7.70 9.15 -28.83
C PRO A 290 -6.32 8.99 -29.52
N ASN A 291 -6.30 8.74 -30.83
CA ASN A 291 -5.08 8.60 -31.65
C ASN A 291 -4.69 9.89 -32.39
N SER A 292 -5.15 11.06 -31.95
CA SER A 292 -4.78 12.33 -32.59
C SER A 292 -3.32 12.70 -32.36
N GLU A 293 -2.66 13.25 -33.37
CA GLU A 293 -1.26 13.74 -33.30
C GLU A 293 -1.07 14.79 -32.19
N ILE A 294 -2.09 15.62 -31.93
CA ILE A 294 -2.08 16.58 -30.82
C ILE A 294 -1.93 15.87 -29.46
N ARG A 295 -2.66 14.77 -29.23
CA ARG A 295 -2.54 13.97 -28.00
C ARG A 295 -1.20 13.26 -27.89
N TYR A 296 -0.59 12.89 -29.01
CA TYR A 296 0.77 12.33 -29.05
C TYR A 296 1.78 13.37 -28.53
N TYR A 297 1.82 14.58 -29.11
CA TYR A 297 2.77 15.61 -28.68
C TYR A 297 2.58 16.07 -27.23
N VAL A 298 1.33 16.12 -26.73
CA VAL A 298 1.06 16.45 -25.32
C VAL A 298 1.63 15.39 -24.35
N LYS A 299 1.78 14.14 -24.79
CA LYS A 299 2.45 13.07 -24.01
C LYS A 299 3.97 13.08 -24.20
N GLU A 300 4.44 13.37 -25.41
CA GLU A 300 5.85 13.31 -25.78
C GLU A 300 6.68 14.44 -25.14
N ILE A 301 6.13 15.66 -25.06
CA ILE A 301 6.85 16.82 -24.51
C ILE A 301 7.24 16.64 -23.02
N PRO A 302 6.34 16.20 -22.12
CA PRO A 302 6.72 15.91 -20.73
C PRO A 302 7.71 14.73 -20.62
N LEU A 303 7.59 13.72 -21.51
CA LEU A 303 8.53 12.60 -21.56
C LEU A 303 9.94 13.06 -21.96
N LEU A 304 10.05 14.01 -22.89
CA LEU A 304 11.33 14.61 -23.26
C LEU A 304 12.00 15.30 -22.06
N ALA A 305 11.21 15.94 -21.18
CA ALA A 305 11.74 16.58 -19.97
C ALA A 305 12.27 15.54 -18.96
N THR A 306 11.68 14.35 -18.86
CA THR A 306 12.16 13.28 -17.97
C THR A 306 13.41 12.57 -18.48
N GLN A 307 13.69 12.65 -19.79
CA GLN A 307 14.89 12.11 -20.41
C GLN A 307 16.13 13.04 -20.31
N SER A 308 15.98 14.25 -19.76
CA SER A 308 17.07 15.22 -19.63
C SER A 308 17.92 14.98 -18.37
N PHE A 309 19.23 15.28 -18.44
CA PHE A 309 20.15 15.25 -17.28
C PHE A 309 19.70 16.15 -16.12
N ASN A 310 19.06 17.28 -16.42
CA ASN A 310 18.55 18.21 -15.41
C ASN A 310 17.04 18.39 -15.57
N ARG A 311 16.29 17.37 -15.14
CA ARG A 311 14.83 17.25 -15.30
C ARG A 311 14.09 18.51 -14.84
N ASP A 312 14.41 18.99 -13.65
CA ASP A 312 13.65 20.09 -13.02
C ASP A 312 13.88 21.42 -13.76
N GLU A 313 15.11 21.71 -14.21
CA GLU A 313 15.40 22.92 -15.00
C GLU A 313 14.83 22.84 -16.42
N THR A 314 14.91 21.65 -17.04
CA THR A 314 14.37 21.42 -18.39
C THR A 314 12.85 21.56 -18.39
N ALA A 315 12.17 20.92 -17.43
CA ALA A 315 10.72 21.05 -17.26
C ALA A 315 10.31 22.49 -16.93
N LEU A 316 11.09 23.21 -16.13
CA LEU A 316 10.85 24.63 -15.83
C LEU A 316 10.93 25.49 -17.10
N HIS A 317 11.96 25.27 -17.92
CA HIS A 317 12.12 25.99 -19.19
C HIS A 317 10.98 25.69 -20.17
N PHE A 318 10.55 24.43 -20.27
CA PHE A 318 9.41 24.04 -21.11
C PHE A 318 8.13 24.73 -20.62
N SER A 319 7.88 24.71 -19.31
CA SER A 319 6.73 25.37 -18.69
C SER A 319 6.73 26.88 -18.94
N GLN A 320 7.88 27.56 -18.89
CA GLN A 320 7.98 29.00 -19.23
C GLN A 320 7.49 29.26 -20.65
N LYS A 321 7.91 28.44 -21.61
CA LYS A 321 7.52 28.60 -23.00
C LYS A 321 6.05 28.28 -23.23
N VAL A 322 5.52 27.24 -22.57
CA VAL A 322 4.10 26.87 -22.63
C VAL A 322 3.22 27.98 -22.04
N VAL A 323 3.61 28.58 -20.91
CA VAL A 323 2.91 29.74 -20.33
C VAL A 323 2.90 30.93 -21.30
N GLN A 324 4.04 31.23 -21.95
CA GLN A 324 4.09 32.29 -22.96
C GLN A 324 3.11 32.06 -24.12
N LEU A 325 2.99 30.81 -24.59
CA LEU A 325 2.06 30.46 -25.68
C LEU A 325 0.60 30.46 -25.23
N LEU A 326 0.33 30.05 -23.99
CA LEU A 326 -1.02 30.05 -23.40
C LEU A 326 -1.63 31.47 -23.42
N TYR A 327 -0.83 32.50 -23.13
CA TYR A 327 -1.27 33.90 -23.14
C TYR A 327 -1.17 34.58 -24.52
N LYS A 328 -0.49 33.98 -25.50
CA LYS A 328 -0.35 34.51 -26.87
C LYS A 328 -1.47 34.03 -27.81
N ASN A 329 -2.00 32.83 -27.57
CA ASN A 329 -2.95 32.17 -28.48
C ASN A 329 -4.40 32.28 -27.96
N GLU A 330 -5.33 32.65 -28.85
CA GLU A 330 -6.72 32.95 -28.47
C GLU A 330 -7.71 31.79 -28.68
N SER A 331 -7.34 30.72 -29.41
CA SER A 331 -8.28 29.63 -29.72
C SER A 331 -8.66 28.81 -28.48
N ASN A 332 -9.86 28.21 -28.48
CA ASN A 332 -10.28 27.38 -27.35
C ASN A 332 -9.41 26.12 -27.23
N LEU A 333 -9.09 25.51 -28.38
CA LEU A 333 -8.21 24.35 -28.45
C LEU A 333 -6.81 24.64 -27.92
N SER A 334 -6.20 25.77 -28.29
CA SER A 334 -4.86 26.13 -27.81
C SER A 334 -4.82 26.24 -26.30
N ARG A 335 -5.84 26.88 -25.71
CA ARG A 335 -5.95 27.04 -24.26
C ARG A 335 -6.05 25.69 -23.55
N GLU A 336 -6.94 24.81 -24.00
CA GLU A 336 -7.11 23.48 -23.41
C GLU A 336 -5.81 22.65 -23.54
N VAL A 337 -5.19 22.63 -24.72
CA VAL A 337 -3.95 21.87 -24.98
C VAL A 337 -2.79 22.39 -24.13
N TYR A 338 -2.54 23.70 -24.10
CA TYR A 338 -1.43 24.27 -23.33
C TYR A 338 -1.65 24.14 -21.82
N VAL A 339 -2.89 24.22 -21.33
CA VAL A 339 -3.20 23.97 -19.90
C VAL A 339 -2.96 22.50 -19.55
N THR A 340 -3.42 21.54 -20.36
CA THR A 340 -3.14 20.11 -20.13
C THR A 340 -1.65 19.80 -20.20
N LEU A 341 -0.92 20.43 -21.12
CA LEU A 341 0.53 20.28 -21.19
C LEU A 341 1.24 20.84 -19.94
N LEU A 342 0.79 21.99 -19.44
CA LEU A 342 1.32 22.61 -18.22
C LEU A 342 1.03 21.74 -16.99
N GLU A 343 -0.16 21.14 -16.90
CA GLU A 343 -0.51 20.18 -15.86
C GLU A 343 0.47 18.99 -15.85
N LYS A 344 0.77 18.41 -17.02
CA LYS A 344 1.73 17.29 -17.14
C LYS A 344 3.17 17.66 -16.81
N LEU A 345 3.60 18.88 -17.15
CA LEU A 345 4.92 19.39 -16.76
C LEU A 345 5.01 19.64 -15.24
N CYS A 346 3.94 20.14 -14.62
CA CYS A 346 3.84 20.29 -13.16
C CYS A 346 3.83 18.94 -12.41
N GLU A 347 3.20 17.90 -12.97
CA GLU A 347 3.28 16.52 -12.43
C GLU A 347 4.72 15.97 -12.41
N THR A 348 5.59 16.46 -13.31
CA THR A 348 6.97 15.98 -13.44
C THR A 348 7.89 16.50 -12.33
N SER A 349 7.63 17.70 -11.78
CA SER A 349 8.49 18.32 -10.77
C SER A 349 7.74 19.29 -9.85
N TYR A 350 7.85 19.09 -8.54
CA TYR A 350 7.28 19.99 -7.53
C TYR A 350 7.85 21.42 -7.60
N LYS A 351 9.13 21.56 -7.97
CA LYS A 351 9.77 22.89 -8.15
C LYS A 351 9.07 23.66 -9.27
N VAL A 352 8.76 22.99 -10.38
CA VAL A 352 8.05 23.56 -11.53
C VAL A 352 6.65 23.99 -11.12
N THR A 353 5.90 23.15 -10.40
CA THR A 353 4.57 23.52 -9.91
C THR A 353 4.61 24.81 -9.09
N LYS A 354 5.53 24.92 -8.12
CA LYS A 354 5.65 26.12 -7.28
C LYS A 354 5.94 27.38 -8.11
N GLU A 355 6.91 27.33 -9.01
CA GLU A 355 7.28 28.46 -9.86
C GLU A 355 6.16 28.86 -10.81
N VAL A 356 5.53 27.88 -11.49
CA VAL A 356 4.41 28.12 -12.41
C VAL A 356 3.23 28.75 -11.66
N THR A 357 2.84 28.22 -10.50
CA THR A 357 1.78 28.84 -9.68
C THR A 357 2.14 30.27 -9.26
N ALA A 358 3.40 30.52 -8.93
CA ALA A 358 3.86 31.85 -8.55
C ALA A 358 3.81 32.84 -9.72
N TRP A 359 4.17 32.42 -10.93
CA TRP A 359 4.06 33.26 -12.14
C TRP A 359 2.60 33.57 -12.46
N LEU A 360 1.71 32.58 -12.38
CA LEU A 360 0.29 32.76 -12.69
C LEU A 360 -0.41 33.68 -11.68
N LEU A 361 -0.10 33.56 -10.38
CA LEU A 361 -0.72 34.34 -9.31
C LEU A 361 -0.08 35.72 -9.13
N TYR A 362 1.25 35.78 -8.99
CA TYR A 362 1.95 36.96 -8.45
C TYR A 362 2.72 37.77 -9.50
N ALA A 363 2.83 37.35 -10.75
CA ALA A 363 3.54 38.14 -11.77
C ALA A 363 2.87 39.51 -11.98
N ASP A 364 3.65 40.59 -12.01
CA ASP A 364 3.15 41.94 -12.29
C ASP A 364 3.11 42.19 -13.81
N ASP A 365 2.24 41.44 -14.51
CA ASP A 365 2.03 41.55 -15.96
C ASP A 365 0.53 41.64 -16.26
N GLU A 366 0.10 42.73 -16.90
CA GLU A 366 -1.32 42.95 -17.21
C GLU A 366 -1.87 41.95 -18.24
N ARG A 367 -1.00 41.35 -19.07
CA ARG A 367 -1.39 40.36 -20.08
C ARG A 367 -1.92 39.06 -19.46
N LYS A 368 -1.71 38.84 -18.16
CA LYS A 368 -2.22 37.65 -17.47
C LYS A 368 -3.72 37.70 -17.19
N PHE A 369 -4.34 38.88 -17.25
CA PHE A 369 -5.75 39.11 -16.92
C PHE A 369 -6.68 38.73 -18.09
N ILE A 370 -6.62 37.47 -18.52
CA ILE A 370 -7.47 36.90 -19.58
C ILE A 370 -8.45 35.90 -18.96
N VAL A 371 -9.74 36.26 -18.90
CA VAL A 371 -10.78 35.49 -18.19
C VAL A 371 -10.86 34.02 -18.66
N PRO A 372 -10.93 33.71 -19.97
CA PRO A 372 -10.97 32.32 -20.42
C PRO A 372 -9.75 31.47 -20.04
N VAL A 373 -8.57 32.09 -19.94
CA VAL A 373 -7.33 31.40 -19.54
C VAL A 373 -7.37 31.05 -18.05
N VAL A 374 -7.74 32.01 -17.20
CA VAL A 374 -7.83 31.79 -15.74
C VAL A 374 -8.91 30.75 -15.40
N ILE A 375 -10.04 30.74 -16.11
CA ILE A 375 -11.05 29.70 -15.96
C ILE A 375 -10.48 28.31 -16.31
N ALA A 376 -9.75 28.19 -17.42
CA ALA A 376 -9.12 26.92 -17.80
C ALA A 376 -8.08 26.45 -16.75
N LEU A 377 -7.30 27.38 -16.20
CA LEU A 377 -6.32 27.10 -15.14
C LEU A 377 -6.98 26.70 -13.81
N ILE A 378 -8.10 27.30 -13.44
CA ILE A 378 -8.91 26.91 -12.27
C ILE A 378 -9.46 25.50 -12.46
N LYS A 379 -10.03 25.20 -13.65
CA LYS A 379 -10.55 23.87 -13.99
C LYS A 379 -9.48 22.78 -13.94
N ALA A 380 -8.25 23.11 -14.32
CA ALA A 380 -7.09 22.21 -14.23
C ALA A 380 -6.47 22.15 -12.83
N GLY A 381 -6.97 22.90 -11.84
CA GLY A 381 -6.44 22.93 -10.49
C GLY A 381 -5.04 23.55 -10.34
N LEU A 382 -4.56 24.25 -11.37
CA LEU A 382 -3.27 24.94 -11.37
C LEU A 382 -3.32 26.27 -10.61
N ILE A 383 -4.50 26.88 -10.48
CA ILE A 383 -4.74 28.07 -9.66
C ILE A 383 -5.76 27.74 -8.59
N ASN A 384 -5.41 27.99 -7.32
CA ASN A 384 -6.34 27.91 -6.21
C ASN A 384 -7.22 29.17 -6.17
N VAL A 385 -8.54 28.99 -6.08
CA VAL A 385 -9.51 30.10 -6.11
C VAL A 385 -9.33 31.05 -4.91
N GLY A 386 -9.01 30.54 -3.72
CA GLY A 386 -8.81 31.36 -2.53
C GLY A 386 -7.53 32.21 -2.57
N ASP A 387 -6.46 31.67 -3.15
CA ASP A 387 -5.21 32.42 -3.36
C ASP A 387 -5.41 33.52 -4.42
N GLN A 388 -6.16 33.19 -5.49
CA GLN A 388 -6.57 34.14 -6.51
C GLN A 388 -7.45 35.25 -5.93
N ASP A 389 -8.42 34.91 -5.09
CA ASP A 389 -9.30 35.88 -4.42
C ASP A 389 -8.53 36.87 -3.55
N THR A 390 -7.61 36.36 -2.71
CA THR A 390 -6.77 37.21 -1.85
C THR A 390 -5.91 38.17 -2.66
N GLN A 391 -5.36 37.71 -3.79
CA GLN A 391 -4.49 38.53 -4.63
C GLN A 391 -5.28 39.57 -5.45
N LEU A 392 -6.44 39.19 -6.00
CA LEU A 392 -7.31 40.12 -6.73
C LEU A 392 -7.85 41.22 -5.81
N ALA A 393 -8.27 40.88 -4.58
CA ALA A 393 -8.71 41.86 -3.59
C ALA A 393 -7.66 42.95 -3.33
N LYS A 394 -6.39 42.56 -3.11
CA LYS A 394 -5.27 43.50 -2.93
C LYS A 394 -5.08 44.41 -4.15
N LEU A 395 -5.17 43.86 -5.35
CA LEU A 395 -5.00 44.63 -6.59
C LEU A 395 -6.18 45.57 -6.88
N ILE A 396 -7.40 45.20 -6.46
CA ILE A 396 -8.58 46.07 -6.51
C ILE A 396 -8.40 47.26 -5.55
N GLU A 397 -7.89 47.03 -4.35
CA GLU A 397 -7.62 48.10 -3.37
C GLU A 397 -6.56 49.10 -3.86
N ASN A 398 -5.59 48.63 -4.65
CA ASN A 398 -4.62 49.48 -5.35
C ASN A 398 -5.22 50.30 -6.51
N GLY A 399 -6.51 50.11 -6.83
CA GLY A 399 -7.24 50.95 -7.78
C GLY A 399 -6.93 50.71 -9.25
N ARG A 400 -6.39 49.54 -9.63
CA ARG A 400 -6.06 49.23 -11.04
C ARG A 400 -7.34 48.91 -11.85
N PRO A 401 -7.76 49.74 -12.84
CA PRO A 401 -9.03 49.56 -13.54
C PRO A 401 -9.16 48.23 -14.29
N ILE A 402 -8.07 47.78 -14.93
CA ILE A 402 -8.01 46.51 -15.67
C ILE A 402 -8.32 45.32 -14.75
N VAL A 403 -7.82 45.33 -13.52
CA VAL A 403 -8.02 44.24 -12.55
C VAL A 403 -9.45 44.25 -12.02
N ILE A 404 -10.04 45.42 -11.82
CA ILE A 404 -11.43 45.56 -11.36
C ILE A 404 -12.38 44.97 -12.42
N GLU A 405 -12.21 45.37 -13.68
CA GLU A 405 -13.00 44.87 -14.82
C GLU A 405 -12.80 43.36 -15.03
N PHE A 406 -11.56 42.90 -14.98
CA PHE A 406 -11.21 41.48 -15.08
C PHE A 406 -11.87 40.65 -13.97
N THR A 407 -11.78 41.11 -12.72
CA THR A 407 -12.32 40.38 -11.56
C THR A 407 -13.84 40.29 -11.63
N ALA A 408 -14.52 41.37 -12.02
CA ALA A 408 -15.96 41.37 -12.21
C ALA A 408 -16.39 40.33 -13.26
N LYS A 409 -15.72 40.30 -14.41
CA LYS A 409 -15.99 39.33 -15.49
C LYS A 409 -15.67 37.89 -15.08
N LEU A 410 -14.56 37.66 -14.37
CA LEU A 410 -14.16 36.35 -13.89
C LEU A 410 -15.19 35.78 -12.90
N ILE A 411 -15.57 36.55 -11.88
CA ILE A 411 -16.55 36.13 -10.87
C ILE A 411 -17.89 35.83 -11.54
N ARG A 412 -18.31 36.64 -12.51
CA ARG A 412 -19.52 36.40 -13.30
C ARG A 412 -19.48 35.04 -14.00
N GLU A 413 -18.42 34.75 -14.76
CA GLU A 413 -18.29 33.50 -15.51
C GLU A 413 -18.11 32.26 -14.61
N VAL A 414 -17.47 32.41 -13.45
CA VAL A 414 -17.15 31.29 -12.55
C VAL A 414 -18.32 30.96 -11.63
N ILE A 415 -19.07 31.97 -11.16
CA ILE A 415 -20.20 31.78 -10.24
C ILE A 415 -21.53 31.68 -10.98
N LEU A 416 -21.81 32.57 -11.94
CA LEU A 416 -23.15 32.73 -12.52
C LEU A 416 -23.45 31.80 -13.71
N LYS A 417 -22.44 31.15 -14.29
CA LYS A 417 -22.62 30.16 -15.37
C LYS A 417 -23.03 28.79 -14.81
N ASP A 418 -23.79 28.02 -15.58
CA ASP A 418 -24.28 26.70 -15.18
C ASP A 418 -23.54 25.58 -15.96
N PRO A 419 -22.89 24.60 -15.30
CA PRO A 419 -22.66 24.50 -13.85
C PRO A 419 -21.65 25.54 -13.33
N PRO A 420 -21.81 26.04 -12.09
CA PRO A 420 -20.87 26.98 -11.48
C PRO A 420 -19.53 26.29 -11.16
N TYR A 421 -18.43 26.99 -11.42
CA TYR A 421 -17.07 26.51 -11.18
C TYR A 421 -16.51 26.93 -9.81
N ALA A 422 -17.12 27.94 -9.15
CA ALA A 422 -16.87 28.29 -7.76
C ALA A 422 -18.12 28.87 -7.10
N THR A 423 -18.09 28.98 -5.78
CA THR A 423 -19.17 29.56 -4.98
C THR A 423 -18.86 31.00 -4.60
N ARG A 424 -19.88 31.71 -4.08
CA ARG A 424 -19.71 33.05 -3.52
C ARG A 424 -18.68 33.09 -2.38
N ASN A 425 -18.57 32.00 -1.62
CA ASN A 425 -17.63 31.90 -0.50
C ASN A 425 -16.16 31.79 -0.95
N ASP A 426 -15.90 31.43 -2.20
CA ASP A 426 -14.54 31.33 -2.72
C ASP A 426 -13.96 32.70 -3.14
N PHE A 427 -14.81 33.72 -3.29
CA PHE A 427 -14.44 35.10 -3.72
C PHE A 427 -14.79 36.19 -2.69
N VAL A 428 -14.81 35.85 -1.41
CA VAL A 428 -15.27 36.76 -0.34
C VAL A 428 -14.45 38.06 -0.30
N ASN A 429 -13.13 37.99 -0.41
CA ASN A 429 -12.27 39.17 -0.27
C ASN A 429 -12.43 40.11 -1.48
N SER A 430 -12.49 39.57 -2.69
CA SER A 430 -12.69 40.34 -3.91
C SER A 430 -14.06 40.98 -3.96
N LEU A 431 -15.11 40.24 -3.57
CA LEU A 431 -16.48 40.77 -3.52
C LEU A 431 -16.64 41.88 -2.49
N ASP A 432 -15.99 41.76 -1.33
CA ASP A 432 -15.96 42.81 -0.30
C ASP A 432 -15.24 44.07 -0.82
N ALA A 433 -14.07 43.91 -1.47
CA ALA A 433 -13.35 45.01 -2.10
C ALA A 433 -14.18 45.72 -3.20
N LEU A 434 -14.86 44.96 -4.06
CA LEU A 434 -15.76 45.49 -5.10
C LEU A 434 -16.99 46.19 -4.50
N THR A 435 -17.55 45.68 -3.40
CA THR A 435 -18.67 46.30 -2.69
C THR A 435 -18.27 47.64 -2.07
N ARG A 436 -17.10 47.71 -1.42
CA ARG A 436 -16.53 48.97 -0.93
C ARG A 436 -16.30 49.98 -2.05
N LEU A 437 -15.83 49.52 -3.21
CA LEU A 437 -15.63 50.38 -4.39
C LEU A 437 -16.96 50.97 -4.91
N SER A 438 -18.01 50.15 -4.93
CA SER A 438 -19.37 50.55 -5.29
C SER A 438 -19.96 51.58 -4.32
N GLN A 439 -19.82 51.36 -3.00
CA GLN A 439 -20.26 52.31 -1.97
C GLN A 439 -19.56 53.67 -2.06
N ARG A 440 -18.32 53.71 -2.55
CA ARG A 440 -17.56 54.94 -2.78
C ARG A 440 -17.93 55.67 -4.08
N GLY A 441 -18.89 55.15 -4.85
CA GLY A 441 -19.32 55.74 -6.13
C GLY A 441 -18.28 55.64 -7.25
N LYS A 442 -17.28 54.77 -7.13
CA LYS A 442 -16.17 54.60 -8.09
C LYS A 442 -16.20 53.26 -8.83
N ALA A 443 -17.28 52.49 -8.70
CA ALA A 443 -17.39 51.19 -9.36
C ALA A 443 -17.76 51.34 -10.84
N PRO A 444 -17.08 50.60 -11.74
CA PRO A 444 -17.51 50.49 -13.13
C PRO A 444 -18.82 49.70 -13.25
N GLU A 445 -19.53 49.91 -14.37
CA GLU A 445 -20.84 49.30 -14.65
C GLU A 445 -20.83 47.77 -14.55
N SER A 446 -19.75 47.12 -14.98
CA SER A 446 -19.54 45.66 -14.89
C SER A 446 -19.62 45.13 -13.46
N VAL A 447 -19.14 45.91 -12.48
CA VAL A 447 -19.16 45.57 -11.05
C VAL A 447 -20.57 45.76 -10.48
N ILE A 448 -21.27 46.83 -10.89
CA ILE A 448 -22.64 47.11 -10.45
C ILE A 448 -23.56 45.97 -10.93
N GLN A 449 -23.48 45.60 -12.21
CA GLN A 449 -24.25 44.51 -12.80
C GLN A 449 -23.93 43.16 -12.16
N LEU A 450 -22.65 42.85 -11.87
CA LEU A 450 -22.28 41.62 -11.15
C LEU A 450 -22.93 41.55 -9.77
N LEU A 451 -22.85 42.64 -8.99
CA LEU A 451 -23.41 42.68 -7.64
C LEU A 451 -24.94 42.56 -7.66
N GLU A 452 -25.60 43.10 -8.67
CA GLU A 452 -27.04 42.94 -8.89
C GLU A 452 -27.41 41.50 -9.27
N ASP A 453 -26.70 40.88 -10.21
CA ASP A 453 -26.95 39.49 -10.61
C ASP A 453 -26.74 38.50 -9.45
N LEU A 454 -25.71 38.73 -8.64
CA LEU A 454 -25.46 37.93 -7.43
C LEU A 454 -26.54 38.12 -6.37
N ARG A 455 -27.15 39.32 -6.27
CA ARG A 455 -28.30 39.58 -5.40
C ARG A 455 -29.54 38.87 -5.92
N LEU A 456 -29.83 38.95 -7.21
CA LEU A 456 -30.99 38.29 -7.83
C LEU A 456 -30.90 36.75 -7.71
N ARG A 457 -29.71 36.18 -7.87
CA ARG A 457 -29.47 34.76 -7.63
C ARG A 457 -29.61 34.38 -6.16
N ALA A 458 -29.06 35.18 -5.24
CA ALA A 458 -29.25 34.98 -3.80
C ALA A 458 -30.73 35.06 -3.40
N SER A 459 -31.54 35.94 -4.02
CA SER A 459 -32.99 35.99 -3.80
C SER A 459 -33.73 34.78 -4.38
N ARG A 460 -33.26 34.17 -5.48
CA ARG A 460 -33.81 32.92 -6.03
C ARG A 460 -33.44 31.70 -5.19
N GLU A 461 -32.23 31.67 -4.62
CA GLU A 461 -31.77 30.64 -3.68
C GLU A 461 -32.40 30.81 -2.28
N SER A 462 -32.70 32.06 -1.87
CA SER A 462 -33.33 32.42 -0.58
C SER A 462 -34.82 32.05 -0.48
N LEU A 463 -35.47 31.61 -1.57
CA LEU A 463 -36.83 31.06 -1.50
C LEU A 463 -36.86 29.61 -0.97
N ASN A 464 -35.69 29.00 -0.71
CA ASN A 464 -35.57 27.70 -0.05
C ASN A 464 -34.82 27.83 1.29
N LYS A 465 -35.54 27.84 2.41
CA LYS A 465 -35.18 27.42 3.80
C LYS A 465 -33.82 27.76 4.47
N ASP A 466 -32.85 28.43 3.85
CA ASP A 466 -31.45 28.40 4.32
C ASP A 466 -30.99 29.54 5.26
N VAL A 467 -31.78 30.61 5.47
CA VAL A 467 -31.35 31.76 6.29
C VAL A 467 -31.33 31.45 7.80
N GLU A 468 -32.25 30.62 8.31
CA GLU A 468 -32.23 30.17 9.71
C GLU A 468 -31.14 29.10 9.95
N ASN A 469 -30.84 28.26 8.95
CA ASN A 469 -29.83 27.20 9.05
C ASN A 469 -28.38 27.75 9.10
N TYR A 470 -28.12 28.90 8.48
CA TYR A 470 -26.76 29.46 8.43
C TYR A 470 -26.29 29.96 9.81
N GLY A 471 -27.15 30.70 10.53
CA GLY A 471 -26.83 31.20 11.87
C GLY A 471 -26.66 30.06 12.89
N ILE A 472 -27.48 29.01 12.79
CA ILE A 472 -27.34 27.80 13.62
C ILE A 472 -26.01 27.11 13.32
N ARG A 473 -25.61 26.95 12.05
CA ARG A 473 -24.35 26.30 11.68
C ARG A 473 -23.12 27.05 12.20
N GLU A 474 -23.11 28.38 12.14
CA GLU A 474 -22.02 29.19 12.73
C GLU A 474 -21.93 29.02 14.25
N GLN A 475 -23.08 29.01 14.94
CA GLN A 475 -23.12 28.77 16.38
C GLN A 475 -22.60 27.37 16.74
N LEU A 476 -22.97 26.34 15.98
CA LEU A 476 -22.49 24.96 16.15
C LEU A 476 -20.97 24.84 15.89
N THR A 477 -20.49 25.53 14.86
CA THR A 477 -19.07 25.65 14.51
C THR A 477 -18.28 26.31 15.65
N PHE A 478 -18.85 27.34 16.29
CA PHE A 478 -18.26 28.00 17.45
C PHE A 478 -18.11 27.05 18.64
N TYR A 479 -19.14 26.27 18.98
CA TYR A 479 -19.04 25.28 20.05
C TYR A 479 -17.93 24.26 19.79
N PHE A 480 -17.77 23.80 18.55
CA PHE A 480 -16.67 22.89 18.23
C PHE A 480 -15.29 23.56 18.33
N ALA A 481 -15.14 24.81 17.89
CA ALA A 481 -13.89 25.56 18.05
C ALA A 481 -13.51 25.75 19.54
N GLU A 482 -14.50 26.04 20.40
CA GLU A 482 -14.29 26.11 21.85
C GLU A 482 -13.88 24.75 22.43
N TRP A 483 -14.52 23.65 22.00
CA TRP A 483 -14.09 22.31 22.40
C TRP A 483 -12.63 22.03 22.02
N VAL A 484 -12.24 22.40 20.80
CA VAL A 484 -10.87 22.23 20.32
C VAL A 484 -9.91 23.01 21.23
N ARG A 485 -10.24 24.24 21.65
CA ARG A 485 -9.42 25.01 22.62
C ARG A 485 -9.34 24.33 23.98
N VAL A 486 -10.46 23.86 24.51
CA VAL A 486 -10.51 23.13 25.79
C VAL A 486 -9.66 21.87 25.72
N TYR A 487 -9.76 21.09 24.64
CA TYR A 487 -8.96 19.88 24.44
C TYR A 487 -7.45 20.17 24.44
N GLN A 488 -7.03 21.30 23.87
CA GLN A 488 -5.63 21.70 23.76
C GLN A 488 -5.05 22.31 25.03
N HIS A 489 -5.88 22.78 25.95
CA HIS A 489 -5.40 23.48 27.12
C HIS A 489 -4.58 22.53 28.02
N PRO A 490 -3.33 22.86 28.40
CA PRO A 490 -2.44 21.93 29.11
C PRO A 490 -2.96 21.40 30.46
N THR A 491 -3.85 22.15 31.11
CA THR A 491 -4.45 21.77 32.40
C THR A 491 -5.78 21.04 32.27
N SER A 492 -6.23 20.77 31.05
CA SER A 492 -7.51 20.09 30.84
C SER A 492 -7.45 18.65 31.31
N ASN A 493 -8.50 18.27 32.04
CA ASN A 493 -8.65 16.93 32.58
C ASN A 493 -10.08 16.44 32.31
N GLU A 494 -10.35 15.19 32.71
CA GLU A 494 -11.65 14.56 32.48
C GLU A 494 -12.83 15.34 33.11
N LYS A 495 -12.60 16.04 34.23
CA LYS A 495 -13.61 16.89 34.85
C LYS A 495 -13.93 18.10 33.97
N THR A 496 -12.92 18.79 33.45
CA THR A 496 -13.09 19.90 32.50
C THR A 496 -13.87 19.44 31.27
N TYR A 497 -13.56 18.25 30.75
CA TYR A 497 -14.29 17.69 29.62
C TYR A 497 -15.75 17.39 29.95
N ALA A 498 -16.03 16.76 31.09
CA ALA A 498 -17.39 16.48 31.52
C ALA A 498 -18.22 17.77 31.69
N THR A 499 -17.63 18.84 32.25
CA THR A 499 -18.28 20.16 32.37
C THR A 499 -18.65 20.73 31.00
N PHE A 500 -17.76 20.62 30.01
CA PHE A 500 -18.06 21.06 28.65
C PHE A 500 -19.22 20.26 28.03
N ILE A 501 -19.24 18.93 28.20
CA ILE A 501 -20.34 18.08 27.70
C ILE A 501 -21.68 18.49 28.34
N MET A 502 -21.70 18.77 29.64
CA MET A 502 -22.90 19.26 30.33
C MET A 502 -23.36 20.60 29.78
N GLN A 503 -22.44 21.53 29.52
CA GLN A 503 -22.76 22.81 28.89
C GLN A 503 -23.36 22.61 27.50
N LEU A 504 -22.79 21.71 26.69
CA LEU A 504 -23.28 21.38 25.35
C LEU A 504 -24.71 20.80 25.39
N GLN A 505 -25.03 19.97 26.38
CA GLN A 505 -26.38 19.45 26.62
C GLN A 505 -27.37 20.55 27.06
N GLN A 506 -26.95 21.44 27.95
CA GLN A 506 -27.78 22.56 28.44
C GLN A 506 -28.14 23.54 27.32
N GLN A 507 -27.21 23.82 26.41
CA GLN A 507 -27.41 24.67 25.22
C GLN A 507 -28.29 24.03 24.15
N GLY A 508 -28.77 22.80 24.35
CA GLY A 508 -29.69 22.13 23.43
C GLY A 508 -29.06 21.65 22.12
N VAL A 509 -27.74 21.72 21.96
CA VAL A 509 -27.03 21.26 20.75
C VAL A 509 -27.24 19.77 20.48
N LEU A 510 -27.38 18.99 21.55
CA LEU A 510 -27.62 17.55 21.49
C LEU A 510 -29.12 17.20 21.58
N LYS A 511 -30.02 18.20 21.62
CA LYS A 511 -31.47 17.99 21.64
C LYS A 511 -32.01 18.02 20.21
N GLY A 512 -32.83 17.03 19.89
CA GLY A 512 -33.43 16.91 18.55
C GLY A 512 -32.47 16.32 17.50
N GLU A 513 -33.06 15.64 16.52
CA GLU A 513 -32.33 14.90 15.50
C GLU A 513 -31.64 15.80 14.48
N GLU A 514 -32.25 16.90 14.07
CA GLU A 514 -31.72 17.79 13.04
C GLU A 514 -30.49 18.60 13.53
N ILE A 515 -30.59 19.22 14.72
CA ILE A 515 -29.52 20.05 15.29
C ILE A 515 -28.30 19.19 15.61
N SER A 516 -28.50 18.03 16.26
CA SER A 516 -27.40 17.11 16.58
C SER A 516 -26.71 16.57 15.32
N SER A 517 -27.48 16.24 14.27
CA SER A 517 -26.90 15.78 13.00
C SER A 517 -26.11 16.88 12.30
N THR A 518 -26.61 18.11 12.32
CA THR A 518 -25.93 19.29 11.77
C THR A 518 -24.65 19.60 12.54
N PHE A 519 -24.65 19.43 13.87
CA PHE A 519 -23.47 19.62 14.70
C PHE A 519 -22.34 18.64 14.34
N PHE A 520 -22.63 17.33 14.27
CA PHE A 520 -21.62 16.33 13.92
C PHE A 520 -21.12 16.49 12.49
N ARG A 521 -21.99 16.88 11.56
CA ARG A 521 -21.61 17.24 10.19
C ARG A 521 -20.63 18.41 10.19
N ALA A 522 -20.97 19.52 10.86
CA ALA A 522 -20.12 20.70 10.96
C ALA A 522 -18.76 20.38 11.61
N CYS A 523 -18.74 19.60 12.70
CA CYS A 523 -17.50 19.16 13.34
C CYS A 523 -16.59 18.36 12.38
N THR A 524 -17.19 17.46 11.59
CA THR A 524 -16.46 16.64 10.61
C THR A 524 -15.88 17.51 9.49
N GLU A 525 -16.70 18.37 8.90
CA GLU A 525 -16.30 19.29 7.82
C GLU A 525 -15.20 20.25 8.29
N MET A 526 -15.37 20.89 9.45
CA MET A 526 -14.37 21.77 10.03
C MET A 526 -13.04 21.07 10.30
N SER A 527 -13.09 19.83 10.80
CA SER A 527 -11.88 19.05 11.08
C SER A 527 -11.11 18.70 9.80
N VAL A 528 -11.84 18.36 8.73
CA VAL A 528 -11.27 18.10 7.41
C VAL A 528 -10.70 19.38 6.81
N ASP A 529 -11.44 20.48 6.85
CA ASP A 529 -11.00 21.77 6.29
C ASP A 529 -9.80 22.35 7.05
N HIS A 530 -9.78 22.22 8.37
CA HIS A 530 -8.62 22.61 9.18
C HIS A 530 -7.37 21.84 8.73
N TYR A 531 -7.46 20.52 8.56
CA TYR A 531 -6.34 19.71 8.09
C TYR A 531 -5.84 20.16 6.70
N LEU A 532 -6.75 20.46 5.78
CA LEU A 532 -6.42 20.86 4.42
C LEU A 532 -5.75 22.24 4.37
N LYS A 533 -6.27 23.21 5.14
CA LYS A 533 -5.68 24.56 5.29
C LYS A 533 -4.29 24.52 5.92
N GLN A 534 -4.08 23.64 6.90
CA GLN A 534 -2.77 23.47 7.54
C GLN A 534 -1.78 22.76 6.60
N LYS A 535 -2.24 21.80 5.80
CA LYS A 535 -1.42 21.13 4.78
C LYS A 535 -0.91 22.10 3.72
N SER A 536 -1.72 23.07 3.29
CA SER A 536 -1.27 24.12 2.35
C SER A 536 -0.27 25.10 2.98
N SER A 537 -0.26 25.21 4.31
CA SER A 537 0.59 26.14 5.05
C SER A 537 1.90 25.53 5.57
N HIS A 538 2.25 24.29 5.17
CA HIS A 538 3.43 23.52 5.61
C HIS A 538 3.64 23.46 7.14
N SER A 539 2.57 23.52 7.92
CA SER A 539 2.65 23.43 9.38
C SER A 539 2.92 22.00 9.87
N SER A 540 3.37 21.86 11.12
CA SER A 540 3.65 20.55 11.73
C SER A 540 2.44 19.61 11.60
N PRO A 541 2.64 18.33 11.23
CA PRO A 541 1.55 17.36 11.10
C PRO A 541 0.66 17.26 12.35
N HIS A 542 1.24 17.46 13.54
CA HIS A 542 0.51 17.47 14.80
C HIS A 542 -0.58 18.55 14.84
N ILE A 543 -0.26 19.76 14.37
CA ILE A 543 -1.20 20.89 14.35
C ILE A 543 -2.32 20.58 13.35
N ALA A 544 -1.98 20.02 12.19
CA ALA A 544 -2.98 19.68 11.18
C ALA A 544 -4.04 18.68 11.68
N TYR A 545 -3.65 17.71 12.52
CA TYR A 545 -4.57 16.68 13.06
C TYR A 545 -5.31 17.07 14.34
N GLN A 546 -4.98 18.22 14.94
CA GLN A 546 -5.44 18.59 16.28
C GLN A 546 -6.97 18.68 16.41
N ALA A 547 -7.64 19.28 15.42
CA ALA A 547 -9.11 19.34 15.38
C ALA A 547 -9.74 17.95 15.25
N ILE A 548 -9.12 17.06 14.47
CA ILE A 548 -9.59 15.68 14.26
C ILE A 548 -9.47 14.85 15.55
N ASP A 549 -8.33 14.97 16.23
CA ASP A 549 -8.10 14.26 17.50
C ASP A 549 -9.03 14.77 18.61
N ALA A 550 -9.26 16.09 18.67
CA ALA A 550 -10.26 16.66 19.55
C ALA A 550 -11.67 16.13 19.25
N PHE A 551 -12.04 16.02 17.96
CA PHE A 551 -13.35 15.49 17.57
C PHE A 551 -13.52 14.02 17.94
N SER A 552 -12.50 13.19 17.72
CA SER A 552 -12.48 11.80 18.17
C SER A 552 -12.78 11.70 19.68
N LYS A 553 -12.07 12.49 20.49
CA LYS A 553 -12.26 12.50 21.95
C LYS A 553 -13.68 12.94 22.33
N LEU A 554 -14.22 13.94 21.66
CA LEU A 554 -15.59 14.43 21.88
C LEU A 554 -16.61 13.30 21.67
N ILE A 555 -16.51 12.56 20.56
CA ILE A 555 -17.41 11.45 20.24
C ILE A 555 -17.38 10.40 21.34
N VAL A 556 -16.19 9.98 21.79
CA VAL A 556 -16.06 8.93 22.81
C VAL A 556 -16.65 9.39 24.15
N LEU A 557 -16.41 10.63 24.55
CA LEU A 557 -16.99 11.18 25.78
C LEU A 557 -18.51 11.36 25.68
N LEU A 558 -19.02 11.77 24.53
CA LEU A 558 -20.46 11.86 24.29
C LEU A 558 -21.12 10.49 24.40
N VAL A 559 -20.54 9.44 23.80
CA VAL A 559 -21.03 8.07 23.93
C VAL A 559 -20.92 7.58 25.38
N LYS A 560 -19.83 7.89 26.08
CA LYS A 560 -19.63 7.53 27.49
C LYS A 560 -20.71 8.12 28.39
N TYR A 561 -20.98 9.42 28.26
CA TYR A 561 -21.92 10.18 29.09
C TYR A 561 -23.35 10.21 28.55
N HIS A 562 -23.63 9.59 27.41
CA HIS A 562 -24.98 9.53 26.86
C HIS A 562 -25.89 8.76 27.81
N SER A 563 -27.00 9.39 28.22
CA SER A 563 -28.05 8.78 29.03
C SER A 563 -29.38 8.93 28.34
N ASP A 564 -30.05 7.80 28.10
CA ASP A 564 -31.40 7.75 27.53
C ASP A 564 -32.43 8.28 28.54
N SER A 565 -33.29 9.19 28.09
CA SER A 565 -34.38 9.77 28.88
C SER A 565 -35.60 8.84 28.97
N GLU A 566 -35.73 7.85 28.07
CA GLU A 566 -36.90 6.97 27.94
C GLU A 566 -36.74 5.60 28.64
N GLY A 567 -35.54 5.29 29.15
CA GLY A 567 -35.34 4.24 30.15
C GLY A 567 -35.39 2.78 29.68
N VAL A 568 -35.45 2.49 28.37
CA VAL A 568 -35.66 1.11 27.90
C VAL A 568 -34.37 0.28 27.84
N ASN A 569 -33.22 0.86 27.46
CA ASN A 569 -31.89 0.24 27.65
C ASN A 569 -30.74 1.22 27.34
N HIS A 570 -30.09 1.74 28.39
CA HIS A 570 -28.99 2.71 28.28
C HIS A 570 -27.82 2.26 27.37
N ASN A 571 -27.53 0.95 27.35
CA ASN A 571 -26.44 0.39 26.54
C ASN A 571 -26.77 0.39 25.05
N VAL A 572 -28.01 0.05 24.68
CA VAL A 572 -28.47 0.05 23.29
C VAL A 572 -28.55 1.49 22.76
N ALA A 573 -29.04 2.43 23.58
CA ALA A 573 -29.07 3.85 23.22
C ALA A 573 -27.68 4.38 22.86
N LYS A 574 -26.64 4.05 23.65
CA LYS A 574 -25.24 4.42 23.35
C LYS A 574 -24.76 3.92 21.99
N ILE A 575 -25.11 2.67 21.63
CA ILE A 575 -24.70 2.05 20.36
C ILE A 575 -25.45 2.68 19.18
N ASN A 576 -26.74 2.93 19.33
CA ASN A 576 -27.54 3.61 18.30
C ASN A 576 -27.04 5.03 18.08
N TYR A 577 -26.69 5.73 19.17
CA TYR A 577 -26.12 7.08 19.12
C TYR A 577 -24.78 7.10 18.41
N LEU A 578 -23.86 6.18 18.74
CA LEU A 578 -22.59 6.03 18.02
C LEU A 578 -22.81 5.70 16.54
N SER A 579 -23.69 4.75 16.24
CA SER A 579 -24.00 4.34 14.85
C SER A 579 -24.51 5.52 14.03
N LYS A 580 -25.33 6.40 14.62
CA LYS A 580 -25.81 7.63 13.98
C LYS A 580 -24.67 8.61 13.68
N ILE A 581 -23.76 8.82 14.63
CA ILE A 581 -22.56 9.66 14.42
C ILE A 581 -21.70 9.11 13.29
N LEU A 582 -21.45 7.79 13.28
CA LEU A 582 -20.67 7.11 12.25
C LEU A 582 -21.33 7.27 10.86
N SER A 583 -22.66 7.12 10.76
CA SER A 583 -23.40 7.34 9.51
C SER A 583 -23.25 8.77 8.98
N ILE A 584 -23.27 9.78 9.86
CA ILE A 584 -23.04 11.18 9.45
C ILE A 584 -21.62 11.37 8.91
N ILE A 585 -20.61 10.80 9.57
CA ILE A 585 -19.22 10.84 9.11
C ILE A 585 -19.07 10.16 7.74
N VAL A 586 -19.74 9.02 7.53
CA VAL A 586 -19.76 8.31 6.24
C VAL A 586 -20.38 9.17 5.15
N LEU A 587 -21.49 9.87 5.43
CA LEU A 587 -22.13 10.77 4.46
C LEU A 587 -21.20 11.93 4.07
N VAL A 588 -20.50 12.54 5.04
CA VAL A 588 -19.52 13.59 4.77
C VAL A 588 -18.34 13.07 3.96
N LEU A 589 -17.85 11.85 4.27
CA LEU A 589 -16.79 11.19 3.50
C LEU A 589 -17.25 10.92 2.06
N ALA A 590 -18.44 10.36 1.89
CA ALA A 590 -19.00 10.05 0.59
C ALA A 590 -19.16 11.30 -0.27
N GLN A 591 -19.72 12.37 0.30
CA GLN A 591 -19.82 13.67 -0.36
C GLN A 591 -18.45 14.23 -0.75
N ALA A 592 -17.47 14.19 0.17
CA ALA A 592 -16.11 14.68 -0.11
C ALA A 592 -15.40 13.85 -1.18
N HIS A 593 -15.61 12.53 -1.21
CA HIS A 593 -15.06 11.62 -2.21
C HIS A 593 -15.66 11.88 -3.59
N GLU A 594 -16.97 12.05 -3.68
CA GLU A 594 -17.68 12.33 -4.94
C GLU A 594 -17.34 13.71 -5.51
N GLN A 595 -17.32 14.75 -4.66
CA GLN A 595 -17.05 16.13 -5.08
C GLN A 595 -15.60 16.33 -5.52
N ARG A 596 -14.63 15.75 -4.79
CA ARG A 596 -13.20 16.00 -5.02
C ARG A 596 -12.53 14.99 -5.93
N ARG A 597 -13.11 13.80 -6.11
CA ARG A 597 -12.62 12.71 -6.98
C ARG A 597 -11.12 12.46 -6.81
N GLN A 598 -10.31 12.84 -7.79
CA GLN A 598 -8.85 12.63 -7.79
C GLN A 598 -8.12 13.44 -6.72
N GLN A 599 -8.70 14.55 -6.27
CA GLN A 599 -8.14 15.42 -5.21
C GLN A 599 -8.61 15.00 -3.81
N PHE A 600 -9.40 13.93 -3.69
CA PHE A 600 -9.85 13.41 -2.41
C PHE A 600 -8.66 13.04 -1.53
N ASN A 601 -8.69 13.49 -0.27
CA ASN A 601 -7.65 13.20 0.70
C ASN A 601 -8.20 12.29 1.80
N GLN A 602 -7.76 11.03 1.80
CA GLN A 602 -8.18 10.02 2.78
C GLN A 602 -7.61 10.23 4.20
N LYS A 603 -6.51 10.99 4.35
CA LYS A 603 -5.79 11.14 5.63
C LYS A 603 -6.64 11.67 6.81
N PRO A 604 -7.47 12.72 6.67
CA PRO A 604 -8.27 13.21 7.79
C PRO A 604 -9.29 12.17 8.27
N PHE A 605 -9.96 11.46 7.35
CA PHE A 605 -10.91 10.40 7.68
C PHE A 605 -10.22 9.18 8.31
N PHE A 606 -9.06 8.77 7.76
CA PHE A 606 -8.24 7.73 8.37
C PHE A 606 -7.84 8.08 9.80
N ARG A 607 -7.35 9.31 10.02
CA ARG A 607 -6.97 9.77 11.36
C ARG A 607 -8.17 9.75 12.31
N LEU A 608 -9.33 10.23 11.88
CA LEU A 608 -10.54 10.24 12.70
C LEU A 608 -10.91 8.84 13.19
N PHE A 609 -11.02 7.85 12.28
CA PHE A 609 -11.36 6.48 12.66
C PHE A 609 -10.25 5.79 13.48
N SER A 610 -8.97 6.05 13.16
CA SER A 610 -7.86 5.50 13.94
C SER A 610 -7.79 6.09 15.35
N SER A 611 -7.95 7.42 15.50
CA SER A 611 -8.03 8.08 16.80
C SER A 611 -9.23 7.58 17.58
N LEU A 612 -10.38 7.37 16.93
CA LEU A 612 -11.59 6.83 17.56
C LEU A 612 -11.34 5.43 18.15
N LEU A 613 -10.67 4.55 17.41
CA LEU A 613 -10.26 3.22 17.92
C LEU A 613 -9.34 3.33 19.15
N ASN A 614 -8.38 4.26 19.13
CA ASN A 614 -7.45 4.48 20.26
C ASN A 614 -8.18 5.04 21.49
N ASP A 615 -9.05 6.04 21.30
CA ASP A 615 -9.81 6.65 22.38
C ASP A 615 -10.83 5.67 22.98
N LEU A 616 -11.55 4.90 22.15
CA LEU A 616 -12.46 3.85 22.63
C LEU A 616 -11.73 2.79 23.44
N ASN A 617 -10.54 2.36 23.00
CA ASN A 617 -9.71 1.41 23.75
C ASN A 617 -9.26 1.97 25.10
N THR A 618 -9.02 3.29 25.20
CA THR A 618 -8.67 3.94 26.48
C THR A 618 -9.80 3.81 27.51
N TYR A 619 -11.06 3.75 27.06
CA TYR A 619 -12.24 3.55 27.91
C TYR A 619 -12.81 2.14 27.86
N GLU A 620 -12.04 1.15 27.37
CA GLU A 620 -12.50 -0.23 27.18
C GLU A 620 -13.12 -0.81 28.46
N GLN A 621 -12.48 -0.63 29.63
CA GLN A 621 -12.97 -1.15 30.91
C GLN A 621 -14.35 -0.61 31.30
N GLN A 622 -14.62 0.67 31.01
CA GLN A 622 -15.88 1.33 31.36
C GLN A 622 -16.99 1.02 30.35
N LEU A 623 -16.61 0.68 29.12
CA LEU A 623 -17.51 0.33 28.02
C LEU A 623 -17.69 -1.18 27.84
N GLN A 624 -17.09 -2.03 28.69
CA GLN A 624 -17.08 -3.50 28.56
C GLN A 624 -18.41 -4.13 28.12
N PRO A 625 -19.59 -3.78 28.70
CA PRO A 625 -20.86 -4.41 28.32
C PRO A 625 -21.24 -4.22 26.85
N ILE A 626 -20.75 -3.15 26.22
CA ILE A 626 -21.08 -2.76 24.84
C ILE A 626 -19.85 -2.66 23.93
N TYR A 627 -18.64 -2.87 24.44
CA TYR A 627 -17.40 -2.60 23.71
C TYR A 627 -17.32 -3.40 22.40
N TYR A 628 -17.66 -4.68 22.43
CA TYR A 628 -17.70 -5.50 21.21
C TYR A 628 -18.82 -5.08 20.25
N GLN A 629 -19.97 -4.62 20.77
CA GLN A 629 -21.06 -4.10 19.93
C GLN A 629 -20.65 -2.79 19.24
N ILE A 630 -19.87 -1.94 19.93
CA ILE A 630 -19.23 -0.75 19.34
C ILE A 630 -18.26 -1.14 18.21
N LEU A 631 -17.40 -2.15 18.43
CA LEU A 631 -16.51 -2.65 17.38
C LEU A 631 -17.30 -3.24 16.19
N THR A 632 -18.44 -3.89 16.45
CA THR A 632 -19.36 -4.36 15.40
C THR A 632 -19.98 -3.20 14.63
N SER A 633 -20.41 -2.11 15.29
CA SER A 633 -20.87 -0.90 14.58
C SER A 633 -19.80 -0.31 13.69
N LEU A 634 -18.54 -0.22 14.17
CA LEU A 634 -17.40 0.21 13.35
C LEU A 634 -17.11 -0.75 12.20
N SER A 635 -17.26 -2.06 12.41
CA SER A 635 -17.16 -3.06 11.36
C SER A 635 -18.18 -2.84 10.25
N THR A 636 -19.44 -2.57 10.60
CA THR A 636 -20.50 -2.21 9.64
C THR A 636 -20.13 -0.93 8.89
N THR A 637 -19.63 0.10 9.59
CA THR A 637 -19.15 1.34 8.96
C THR A 637 -18.02 1.09 7.95
N PHE A 638 -17.01 0.29 8.31
CA PHE A 638 -15.92 -0.05 7.39
C PHE A 638 -16.42 -0.90 6.21
N HIS A 639 -17.39 -1.79 6.42
CA HIS A 639 -18.02 -2.50 5.31
C HIS A 639 -18.73 -1.55 4.34
N THR A 640 -19.47 -0.56 4.83
CA THR A 640 -20.07 0.49 3.98
C THR A 640 -19.01 1.28 3.21
N LEU A 641 -17.86 1.57 3.85
CA LEU A 641 -16.74 2.31 3.25
C LEU A 641 -15.80 1.45 2.38
N GLN A 642 -16.26 0.29 1.91
CA GLN A 642 -15.43 -0.63 1.14
C GLN A 642 -14.86 -0.02 -0.15
N PRO A 643 -13.66 -0.47 -0.60
CA PRO A 643 -12.97 0.03 -1.78
C PRO A 643 -13.80 0.00 -3.08
N PHE A 644 -14.77 -0.91 -3.18
CA PHE A 644 -15.67 -1.01 -4.34
C PHE A 644 -16.48 0.28 -4.53
N PHE A 645 -16.96 0.88 -3.45
CA PHE A 645 -17.71 2.14 -3.49
C PHE A 645 -16.79 3.37 -3.37
N PHE A 646 -15.72 3.26 -2.60
CA PHE A 646 -14.82 4.37 -2.28
C PHE A 646 -13.36 4.06 -2.65
N PRO A 647 -13.00 3.97 -3.95
CA PRO A 647 -11.65 3.59 -4.37
C PRO A 647 -10.57 4.56 -3.87
N GLY A 648 -10.91 5.84 -3.68
CA GLY A 648 -10.00 6.86 -3.13
C GLY A 648 -9.67 6.67 -1.64
N PHE A 649 -10.40 5.80 -0.94
CA PHE A 649 -10.23 5.48 0.47
C PHE A 649 -9.59 4.10 0.71
N THR A 650 -9.21 3.38 -0.35
CA THR A 650 -8.75 1.97 -0.29
C THR A 650 -7.60 1.73 0.68
N PHE A 651 -6.57 2.58 0.68
CA PHE A 651 -5.38 2.38 1.53
C PHE A 651 -5.69 2.66 3.00
N ALA A 652 -6.44 3.73 3.29
CA ALA A 652 -6.93 4.02 4.63
C ALA A 652 -7.84 2.89 5.14
N TRP A 653 -8.75 2.41 4.29
CA TRP A 653 -9.63 1.29 4.59
C TRP A 653 -8.84 0.04 4.98
N LEU A 654 -7.87 -0.37 4.15
CA LEU A 654 -7.03 -1.54 4.45
C LEU A 654 -6.28 -1.39 5.78
N ALA A 655 -5.76 -0.19 6.07
CA ALA A 655 -5.07 0.09 7.32
C ALA A 655 -6.01 0.08 8.54
N LEU A 656 -7.29 0.47 8.38
CA LEU A 656 -8.30 0.45 9.44
C LEU A 656 -8.77 -0.97 9.75
N ILE A 657 -9.10 -1.76 8.71
CA ILE A 657 -9.56 -3.14 8.91
C ILE A 657 -8.47 -4.06 9.46
N SER A 658 -7.19 -3.72 9.26
CA SER A 658 -6.03 -4.44 9.82
C SER A 658 -5.44 -3.78 11.06
N HIS A 659 -6.13 -2.77 11.63
CA HIS A 659 -5.62 -2.02 12.77
C HIS A 659 -5.48 -2.90 14.02
N ARG A 660 -4.37 -2.75 14.77
CA ARG A 660 -4.04 -3.56 15.96
C ARG A 660 -5.07 -3.53 17.10
N LEU A 661 -5.87 -2.47 17.18
CA LEU A 661 -6.96 -2.32 18.17
C LEU A 661 -8.33 -2.76 17.64
N PHE A 662 -8.39 -3.26 16.40
CA PHE A 662 -9.62 -3.63 15.72
C PHE A 662 -9.60 -5.11 15.31
N MET A 663 -8.70 -5.49 14.40
CA MET A 663 -8.65 -6.85 13.84
C MET A 663 -8.43 -7.92 14.91
N PRO A 664 -7.42 -7.84 15.80
CA PRO A 664 -7.23 -8.86 16.84
C PRO A 664 -8.43 -8.97 17.80
N LYS A 665 -9.03 -7.84 18.17
CA LYS A 665 -10.17 -7.80 19.11
C LYS A 665 -11.40 -8.49 18.52
N LEU A 666 -11.69 -8.27 17.23
CA LEU A 666 -12.81 -8.93 16.54
C LEU A 666 -12.55 -10.42 16.28
N LEU A 667 -11.33 -10.80 15.92
CA LEU A 667 -10.98 -12.21 15.68
C LEU A 667 -11.03 -13.07 16.95
N LEU A 668 -10.74 -12.47 18.10
CA LEU A 668 -10.88 -13.11 19.42
C LEU A 668 -12.33 -13.15 19.92
N ALA A 669 -13.24 -12.36 19.33
CA ALA A 669 -14.66 -12.42 19.63
C ALA A 669 -15.34 -13.53 18.83
N GLU A 670 -16.36 -14.18 19.39
CA GLU A 670 -17.04 -15.35 18.79
C GLU A 670 -17.81 -15.05 17.47
N ASN A 671 -17.82 -13.80 16.98
CA ASN A 671 -18.56 -13.37 15.79
C ASN A 671 -17.62 -13.06 14.61
N GLN A 672 -17.13 -14.09 13.94
CA GLN A 672 -16.16 -14.01 12.84
C GLN A 672 -16.79 -13.82 11.45
N LYS A 673 -17.75 -12.89 11.27
CA LYS A 673 -18.35 -12.60 9.94
C LYS A 673 -17.68 -11.41 9.23
N PHE A 674 -16.35 -11.38 9.17
CA PHE A 674 -15.64 -10.24 8.60
C PHE A 674 -14.48 -10.70 7.72
N LEU A 675 -14.53 -10.31 6.43
CA LEU A 675 -13.50 -10.39 5.37
C LEU A 675 -13.85 -11.32 4.19
N VAL A 676 -14.80 -10.90 3.36
CA VAL A 676 -14.93 -11.29 1.95
C VAL A 676 -15.59 -10.09 1.21
N PRO A 677 -15.23 -9.63 -0.01
CA PRO A 677 -14.19 -10.01 -0.97
C PRO A 677 -13.36 -8.85 -1.58
N PHE A 678 -12.03 -8.94 -1.72
CA PHE A 678 -11.30 -8.08 -2.69
C PHE A 678 -10.12 -8.82 -3.28
N LEU A 679 -10.21 -9.15 -4.57
CA LEU A 679 -9.12 -9.21 -5.55
C LEU A 679 -9.67 -9.78 -6.88
N ARG A 680 -10.84 -9.35 -7.36
CA ARG A 680 -11.33 -9.83 -8.66
C ARG A 680 -10.87 -8.87 -9.76
N ASN A 681 -10.08 -9.40 -10.71
CA ASN A 681 -9.63 -8.76 -11.95
C ASN A 681 -8.92 -7.41 -11.79
N VAL A 682 -7.59 -7.43 -11.73
CA VAL A 682 -6.81 -6.19 -11.82
C VAL A 682 -5.57 -6.38 -12.70
N GLU A 683 -5.47 -5.58 -13.75
CA GLU A 683 -4.19 -5.27 -14.40
C GLU A 683 -3.26 -4.64 -13.36
N MET A 684 -2.10 -5.25 -13.12
CA MET A 684 -1.18 -4.86 -12.05
C MET A 684 -0.48 -3.52 -12.34
N ARG A 685 -1.17 -2.41 -12.06
CA ARG A 685 -0.60 -1.07 -11.97
C ARG A 685 0.17 -0.91 -10.65
N GLU A 686 1.06 0.08 -10.53
CA GLU A 686 1.89 0.27 -9.32
C GLU A 686 1.05 0.43 -8.04
N THR A 687 -0.12 1.08 -8.12
CA THR A 687 -1.09 1.18 -7.02
C THR A 687 -1.64 -0.19 -6.59
N THR A 688 -1.99 -1.04 -7.55
CA THR A 688 -2.44 -2.42 -7.30
C THR A 688 -1.33 -3.27 -6.68
N ARG A 689 -0.08 -3.07 -7.08
CA ARG A 689 1.09 -3.76 -6.51
C ARG A 689 1.27 -3.40 -5.03
N LEU A 690 1.13 -2.12 -4.67
CA LEU A 690 1.17 -1.68 -3.27
C LEU A 690 0.02 -2.27 -2.46
N LEU A 691 -1.19 -2.28 -3.01
CA LEU A 691 -2.36 -2.89 -2.39
C LEU A 691 -2.14 -4.39 -2.15
N TYR A 692 -1.65 -5.11 -3.15
CA TYR A 692 -1.31 -6.54 -3.07
C TYR A 692 -0.28 -6.84 -1.98
N LYS A 693 0.79 -6.03 -1.89
CA LYS A 693 1.78 -6.14 -0.80
C LYS A 693 1.16 -5.88 0.57
N GLY A 694 0.23 -4.92 0.66
CA GLY A 694 -0.56 -4.68 1.88
C GLY A 694 -1.38 -5.90 2.29
N THR A 695 -2.15 -6.47 1.34
CA THR A 695 -2.95 -7.68 1.57
C THR A 695 -2.10 -8.88 1.98
N LEU A 696 -0.93 -9.07 1.35
CA LEU A 696 0.03 -10.12 1.74
C LEU A 696 0.46 -9.96 3.20
N ARG A 697 0.79 -8.74 3.64
CA ARG A 697 1.20 -8.48 5.03
C ARG A 697 0.07 -8.79 6.02
N VAL A 698 -1.17 -8.42 5.69
CA VAL A 698 -2.32 -8.73 6.53
C VAL A 698 -2.52 -10.25 6.62
N LEU A 699 -2.48 -10.97 5.49
CA LEU A 699 -2.61 -12.44 5.49
C LEU A 699 -1.45 -13.13 6.22
N LEU A 700 -0.23 -12.60 6.16
CA LEU A 700 0.90 -13.13 6.93
C LEU A 700 0.69 -12.97 8.43
N VAL A 701 0.17 -11.83 8.88
CA VAL A 701 -0.20 -11.61 10.29
C VAL A 701 -1.31 -12.58 10.69
N LEU A 702 -2.35 -12.75 9.85
CA LEU A 702 -3.43 -13.71 10.12
C LEU A 702 -2.91 -15.16 10.18
N LEU A 703 -2.02 -15.55 9.28
CA LEU A 703 -1.42 -16.89 9.25
C LEU A 703 -0.60 -17.17 10.52
N HIS A 704 0.15 -16.18 11.00
CA HIS A 704 0.98 -16.34 12.19
C HIS A 704 0.17 -16.28 13.49
N ASP A 705 -0.69 -15.27 13.64
CA ASP A 705 -1.36 -14.96 14.91
C ASP A 705 -2.74 -15.63 15.05
N PHE A 706 -3.43 -15.89 13.93
CA PHE A 706 -4.81 -16.40 13.88
C PHE A 706 -5.02 -17.48 12.80
N PRO A 707 -4.17 -18.53 12.73
CA PRO A 707 -4.27 -19.52 11.65
C PRO A 707 -5.61 -20.28 11.65
N GLU A 708 -6.24 -20.49 12.81
CA GLU A 708 -7.55 -21.15 12.90
C GLU A 708 -8.64 -20.36 12.17
N PHE A 709 -8.60 -19.03 12.19
CA PHE A 709 -9.52 -18.20 11.42
C PHE A 709 -9.36 -18.43 9.91
N LEU A 710 -8.12 -18.46 9.42
CA LEU A 710 -7.85 -18.80 8.03
C LEU A 710 -8.27 -20.24 7.70
N CYS A 711 -8.12 -21.19 8.63
CA CYS A 711 -8.58 -22.57 8.45
C CYS A 711 -10.10 -22.65 8.29
N ASP A 712 -10.83 -22.00 9.19
CA ASP A 712 -12.30 -22.06 9.29
C ASP A 712 -12.97 -21.38 8.09
N TYR A 713 -12.37 -20.30 7.57
CA TYR A 713 -12.90 -19.49 6.46
C TYR A 713 -12.17 -19.69 5.12
N HIS A 714 -11.25 -20.67 5.02
CA HIS A 714 -10.43 -20.90 3.82
C HIS A 714 -11.26 -20.98 2.53
N PHE A 715 -12.45 -21.61 2.60
CA PHE A 715 -13.34 -21.81 1.46
C PHE A 715 -13.82 -20.46 0.91
N SER A 716 -14.41 -19.60 1.75
CA SER A 716 -14.89 -18.28 1.34
C SER A 716 -13.78 -17.39 0.80
N PHE A 717 -12.56 -17.46 1.36
CA PHE A 717 -11.43 -16.71 0.81
C PHE A 717 -11.01 -17.23 -0.56
N CYS A 718 -10.87 -18.54 -0.73
CA CYS A 718 -10.47 -19.14 -2.00
C CYS A 718 -11.52 -18.96 -3.10
N ASP A 719 -12.79 -18.82 -2.73
CA ASP A 719 -13.89 -18.60 -3.67
C ASP A 719 -13.81 -17.24 -4.38
N VAL A 720 -13.16 -16.29 -3.72
CA VAL A 720 -13.11 -14.89 -4.14
C VAL A 720 -11.76 -14.50 -4.71
N ILE A 721 -10.68 -15.03 -4.13
CA ILE A 721 -9.33 -14.78 -4.61
C ILE A 721 -9.16 -15.51 -5.94
N PRO A 722 -8.76 -14.86 -7.04
CA PRO A 722 -8.62 -15.53 -8.33
C PRO A 722 -7.65 -16.71 -8.29
N PRO A 723 -7.84 -17.76 -9.12
CA PRO A 723 -6.91 -18.87 -9.23
C PRO A 723 -5.47 -18.45 -9.53
N SER A 724 -5.28 -17.38 -10.31
CA SER A 724 -3.95 -16.83 -10.64
C SER A 724 -3.20 -16.23 -9.44
N CYS A 725 -3.89 -15.90 -8.35
CA CYS A 725 -3.29 -15.33 -7.14
C CYS A 725 -2.75 -16.43 -6.21
N ILE A 726 -1.86 -17.27 -6.75
CA ILE A 726 -1.35 -18.49 -6.11
C ILE A 726 -0.77 -18.22 -4.72
N GLN A 727 0.11 -17.22 -4.56
CA GLN A 727 0.73 -16.91 -3.27
C GLN A 727 -0.29 -16.58 -2.17
N LEU A 728 -1.34 -15.83 -2.50
CA LEU A 728 -2.36 -15.44 -1.53
C LEU A 728 -3.19 -16.64 -1.10
N ARG A 729 -3.59 -17.48 -2.08
CA ARG A 729 -4.27 -18.74 -1.79
C ARG A 729 -3.39 -19.67 -0.96
N ASN A 730 -2.11 -19.78 -1.27
CA ASN A 730 -1.17 -20.60 -0.50
C ASN A 730 -1.03 -20.14 0.94
N LEU A 731 -1.01 -18.83 1.23
CA LEU A 731 -1.00 -18.35 2.62
C LEU A 731 -2.22 -18.85 3.41
N ILE A 732 -3.40 -18.82 2.81
CA ILE A 732 -4.64 -19.28 3.43
C ILE A 732 -4.65 -20.82 3.57
N LEU A 733 -4.30 -21.52 2.50
CA LEU A 733 -4.33 -22.99 2.45
C LEU A 733 -3.21 -23.66 3.26
N SER A 734 -2.15 -22.92 3.58
CA SER A 734 -1.07 -23.37 4.46
C SER A 734 -1.39 -23.14 5.94
N ALA A 735 -2.50 -22.48 6.28
CA ALA A 735 -2.92 -22.34 7.67
C ALA A 735 -3.34 -23.70 8.24
N PHE A 736 -2.98 -23.95 9.51
CA PHE A 736 -3.34 -25.17 10.24
C PHE A 736 -3.51 -24.87 11.75
N PRO A 737 -4.27 -25.69 12.50
CA PRO A 737 -4.48 -25.46 13.94
C PRO A 737 -3.18 -25.45 14.73
N ARG A 738 -2.98 -24.45 15.62
CA ARG A 738 -1.69 -24.25 16.34
C ARG A 738 -1.27 -25.42 17.22
N ASN A 739 -2.23 -26.23 17.69
CA ASN A 739 -1.99 -27.40 18.52
C ASN A 739 -1.61 -28.65 17.72
N MET A 740 -1.65 -28.61 16.38
CA MET A 740 -1.25 -29.71 15.51
C MET A 740 0.24 -29.66 15.20
N ARG A 741 0.89 -30.83 15.26
CA ARG A 741 2.28 -31.00 14.78
C ARG A 741 2.26 -31.64 13.41
N LEU A 742 2.72 -30.91 12.40
CA LEU A 742 2.80 -31.43 11.04
C LEU A 742 3.98 -32.41 10.91
N PRO A 743 3.76 -33.63 10.41
CA PRO A 743 4.85 -34.51 9.99
C PRO A 743 5.62 -33.86 8.83
N ASP A 744 6.94 -33.96 8.80
CA ASP A 744 7.72 -33.47 7.67
C ASP A 744 7.40 -34.28 6.40
N PRO A 745 6.87 -33.66 5.32
CA PRO A 745 6.56 -34.35 4.06
C PRO A 745 7.75 -35.08 3.43
N PHE A 746 8.99 -34.66 3.73
CA PHE A 746 10.20 -35.27 3.19
C PHE A 746 10.73 -36.43 4.03
N THR A 747 10.05 -36.79 5.12
CA THR A 747 10.39 -37.96 5.93
C THR A 747 10.35 -39.23 5.05
N PRO A 748 11.44 -40.01 4.96
CA PRO A 748 11.45 -41.21 4.12
C PRO A 748 10.43 -42.23 4.63
N ASN A 749 9.66 -42.81 3.71
CA ASN A 749 8.61 -43.80 4.00
C ASN A 749 7.54 -43.32 5.00
N LEU A 750 7.19 -42.03 4.97
CA LEU A 750 6.07 -41.48 5.74
C LEU A 750 4.77 -42.22 5.37
N LYS A 751 4.21 -42.95 6.34
CA LYS A 751 2.94 -43.67 6.18
C LYS A 751 1.78 -42.75 6.52
N VAL A 752 1.32 -42.00 5.52
CA VAL A 752 0.21 -41.03 5.68
C VAL A 752 -1.07 -41.71 6.18
N ASP A 753 -1.36 -42.94 5.73
CA ASP A 753 -2.56 -43.70 6.12
C ASP A 753 -2.59 -44.09 7.61
N LEU A 754 -1.48 -43.96 8.35
CA LEU A 754 -1.39 -44.25 9.78
C LEU A 754 -1.57 -43.02 10.67
N LEU A 755 -1.67 -41.82 10.08
CA LEU A 755 -1.85 -40.59 10.84
C LEU A 755 -3.28 -40.53 11.40
N PRO A 756 -3.50 -40.39 12.72
CA PRO A 756 -4.84 -40.38 13.30
C PRO A 756 -5.69 -39.21 12.78
N GLU A 757 -5.05 -38.09 12.42
CA GLU A 757 -5.71 -36.87 11.97
C GLU A 757 -6.45 -37.04 10.64
N ILE A 758 -6.05 -38.00 9.77
CA ILE A 758 -6.71 -38.23 8.46
C ILE A 758 -8.14 -38.74 8.61
N SER A 759 -8.53 -39.22 9.79
CA SER A 759 -9.91 -39.63 10.06
C SER A 759 -10.81 -38.47 10.51
N GLN A 760 -10.22 -37.31 10.82
CA GLN A 760 -10.92 -36.16 11.39
C GLN A 760 -11.24 -35.13 10.31
N SER A 761 -12.51 -34.74 10.19
CA SER A 761 -12.92 -33.68 9.28
C SER A 761 -12.48 -32.31 9.80
N PRO A 762 -11.93 -31.43 8.92
CA PRO A 762 -11.60 -30.07 9.28
C PRO A 762 -12.88 -29.26 9.53
N ARG A 763 -12.77 -28.22 10.36
CA ARG A 763 -13.87 -27.27 10.57
C ARG A 763 -13.97 -26.34 9.35
N VAL A 764 -15.19 -26.12 8.87
CA VAL A 764 -15.50 -25.19 7.78
C VAL A 764 -16.69 -24.35 8.24
N LEU A 765 -16.47 -23.06 8.50
CA LEU A 765 -17.52 -22.13 8.96
C LEU A 765 -18.19 -21.38 7.80
N SER A 766 -17.59 -21.43 6.61
CA SER A 766 -18.19 -20.94 5.37
C SER A 766 -19.43 -21.75 5.00
N ASP A 767 -20.49 -21.08 4.51
CA ASP A 767 -21.61 -21.76 3.86
C ASP A 767 -21.21 -22.21 2.44
N TYR A 768 -20.52 -23.34 2.38
CA TYR A 768 -20.05 -23.93 1.13
C TYR A 768 -21.16 -24.57 0.28
N ALA A 769 -22.37 -24.72 0.81
CA ALA A 769 -23.51 -25.27 0.07
C ALA A 769 -24.38 -24.19 -0.58
N SER A 770 -24.32 -22.94 -0.11
CA SER A 770 -25.08 -21.78 -0.60
C SER A 770 -25.17 -21.71 -2.14
N ALA A 771 -24.05 -21.85 -2.85
CA ALA A 771 -24.01 -21.75 -4.32
C ALA A 771 -24.76 -22.90 -5.04
N LEU A 772 -24.95 -24.05 -4.40
CA LEU A 772 -25.63 -25.22 -4.97
C LEU A 772 -27.16 -25.13 -4.86
N TYR A 773 -27.70 -24.22 -4.06
CA TYR A 773 -29.15 -24.03 -3.99
C TYR A 773 -29.70 -23.37 -5.27
N ALA A 774 -28.85 -22.63 -6.01
CA ALA A 774 -29.21 -22.12 -7.32
C ALA A 774 -29.57 -23.29 -8.26
N ASN A 775 -30.66 -23.15 -9.00
CA ASN A 775 -31.17 -24.15 -9.96
C ASN A 775 -31.43 -25.55 -9.36
N ASN A 776 -31.71 -25.65 -8.06
CA ASN A 776 -32.03 -26.90 -7.35
C ASN A 776 -30.90 -27.96 -7.40
N LEU A 777 -29.67 -27.55 -7.73
CA LEU A 777 -28.55 -28.46 -8.00
C LEU A 777 -28.19 -29.33 -6.79
N LYS A 778 -28.26 -28.80 -5.57
CA LYS A 778 -28.01 -29.56 -4.34
C LYS A 778 -28.92 -30.79 -4.23
N ASN A 779 -30.21 -30.63 -4.51
CA ASN A 779 -31.18 -31.73 -4.38
C ASN A 779 -30.96 -32.79 -5.47
N ASP A 780 -30.58 -32.38 -6.67
CA ASP A 780 -30.21 -33.29 -7.75
C ASP A 780 -28.96 -34.11 -7.37
N ILE A 781 -27.93 -33.45 -6.81
CA ILE A 781 -26.71 -34.10 -6.31
C ILE A 781 -27.08 -35.10 -5.21
N ASP A 782 -27.85 -34.69 -4.21
CA ASP A 782 -28.23 -35.57 -3.09
C ASP A 782 -29.03 -36.79 -3.55
N THR A 783 -29.88 -36.62 -4.57
CA THR A 783 -30.63 -37.72 -5.17
C THR A 783 -29.67 -38.67 -5.86
N TYR A 784 -28.81 -38.16 -6.74
CA TYR A 784 -27.86 -38.99 -7.48
C TYR A 784 -26.87 -39.71 -6.55
N LEU A 785 -26.36 -39.06 -5.51
CA LEU A 785 -25.45 -39.67 -4.53
C LEU A 785 -26.10 -40.80 -3.72
N LYS A 786 -27.44 -40.85 -3.62
CA LYS A 786 -28.19 -41.90 -2.91
C LYS A 786 -28.67 -43.01 -3.85
N THR A 787 -29.22 -42.65 -5.00
CA THR A 787 -29.92 -43.60 -5.89
C THR A 787 -29.10 -43.96 -7.13
N ARG A 788 -28.02 -43.22 -7.43
CA ARG A 788 -27.26 -43.30 -8.68
C ARG A 788 -28.12 -43.10 -9.92
N THR A 789 -29.25 -42.39 -9.77
CA THR A 789 -30.20 -42.07 -10.83
C THR A 789 -30.57 -40.56 -10.80
N PRO A 790 -30.84 -39.93 -11.96
CA PRO A 790 -30.75 -40.50 -13.31
C PRO A 790 -29.29 -40.62 -13.78
N ILE A 791 -29.01 -41.60 -14.66
CA ILE A 791 -27.67 -41.81 -15.23
C ILE A 791 -27.21 -40.61 -16.07
N SER A 792 -28.15 -39.82 -16.61
CA SER A 792 -27.85 -38.60 -17.37
C SER A 792 -27.34 -37.44 -16.52
N PHE A 793 -27.55 -37.46 -15.19
CA PHE A 793 -27.24 -36.32 -14.34
C PHE A 793 -25.76 -35.86 -14.40
N PRO A 794 -24.75 -36.75 -14.27
CA PRO A 794 -23.35 -36.33 -14.43
C PRO A 794 -23.05 -35.71 -15.79
N MET A 795 -23.70 -36.17 -16.88
CA MET A 795 -23.50 -35.66 -18.24
C MET A 795 -24.09 -34.25 -18.41
N GLU A 796 -25.19 -33.96 -17.72
CA GLU A 796 -25.83 -32.64 -17.72
C GLU A 796 -25.09 -31.61 -16.85
N LEU A 797 -24.25 -32.08 -15.93
CA LEU A 797 -23.62 -31.26 -14.90
C LEU A 797 -22.72 -30.18 -15.48
N ARG A 798 -21.99 -30.47 -16.55
CA ARG A 798 -21.16 -29.47 -17.26
C ARG A 798 -21.96 -28.22 -17.60
N ASN A 799 -23.17 -28.39 -18.14
CA ASN A 799 -24.02 -27.28 -18.58
C ASN A 799 -24.57 -26.50 -17.37
N LYS A 800 -24.90 -27.19 -16.27
CA LYS A 800 -25.33 -26.56 -15.01
C LYS A 800 -24.22 -25.77 -14.30
N LEU A 801 -22.95 -26.00 -14.65
CA LEU A 801 -21.78 -25.31 -14.09
C LEU A 801 -21.31 -24.11 -14.91
N MET A 802 -21.88 -23.88 -16.09
CA MET A 802 -21.57 -22.72 -16.93
C MET A 802 -22.40 -21.50 -16.51
N ASN A 803 -21.87 -20.30 -16.74
CA ASN A 803 -22.66 -19.07 -16.57
C ASN A 803 -23.69 -18.95 -17.71
N ASP A 804 -24.87 -18.40 -17.44
CA ASP A 804 -25.89 -18.18 -18.47
C ASP A 804 -25.37 -17.21 -19.56
N ASN A 805 -25.35 -17.68 -20.81
CA ASN A 805 -24.82 -16.92 -21.95
C ASN A 805 -25.60 -15.64 -22.28
N SER A 806 -26.79 -15.44 -21.68
CA SER A 806 -27.59 -14.21 -21.81
C SER A 806 -27.02 -13.02 -21.01
N ASN A 807 -26.16 -13.27 -20.01
CA ASN A 807 -25.51 -12.24 -19.20
C ASN A 807 -24.07 -11.94 -19.69
N GLN A 808 -23.93 -11.45 -20.93
CA GLN A 808 -22.64 -10.96 -21.46
C GLN A 808 -21.81 -10.06 -20.52
N PRO A 809 -22.39 -9.16 -19.68
CA PRO A 809 -21.59 -8.37 -18.74
C PRO A 809 -20.96 -9.18 -17.58
N GLU A 810 -21.48 -10.36 -17.23
CA GLU A 810 -20.87 -11.23 -16.20
C GLU A 810 -19.64 -11.98 -16.73
N ILE A 811 -19.66 -12.42 -17.99
CA ILE A 811 -18.50 -13.10 -18.60
C ILE A 811 -17.31 -12.13 -18.77
N ALA A 812 -17.59 -10.88 -19.18
CA ALA A 812 -16.57 -9.82 -19.28
C ALA A 812 -16.00 -9.40 -17.92
N SER A 813 -16.79 -9.49 -16.84
CA SER A 813 -16.37 -9.09 -15.49
C SER A 813 -15.79 -10.23 -14.65
N THR A 814 -16.12 -11.49 -14.94
CA THR A 814 -15.58 -12.68 -14.26
C THR A 814 -14.37 -13.28 -14.97
N GLY A 815 -14.23 -13.05 -16.27
CA GLY A 815 -13.15 -13.58 -17.11
C GLY A 815 -13.20 -15.10 -17.31
N SER A 816 -14.29 -15.77 -16.92
CA SER A 816 -14.47 -17.21 -17.08
C SER A 816 -15.87 -17.56 -17.57
N LYS A 817 -15.97 -18.58 -18.42
CA LYS A 817 -17.26 -19.13 -18.87
C LYS A 817 -17.95 -20.00 -17.82
N TYR A 818 -17.24 -20.36 -16.75
CA TYR A 818 -17.74 -21.22 -15.69
C TYR A 818 -18.09 -20.44 -14.43
N ASN A 819 -19.06 -20.95 -13.69
CA ASN A 819 -19.40 -20.45 -12.37
C ASN A 819 -18.44 -21.06 -11.34
N VAL A 820 -17.32 -20.36 -11.10
CA VAL A 820 -16.26 -20.82 -10.18
C VAL A 820 -16.78 -21.14 -8.77
N PRO A 821 -17.63 -20.30 -8.13
CA PRO A 821 -18.27 -20.64 -6.86
C PRO A 821 -19.04 -21.96 -6.86
N VAL A 822 -19.86 -22.21 -7.88
CA VAL A 822 -20.64 -23.45 -7.96
C VAL A 822 -19.72 -24.67 -8.13
N ILE A 823 -18.63 -24.55 -8.90
CA ILE A 823 -17.63 -25.62 -9.04
C ILE A 823 -16.95 -25.91 -7.69
N ASN A 824 -16.49 -24.88 -6.98
CA ASN A 824 -15.85 -25.03 -5.66
C ASN A 824 -16.80 -25.70 -4.66
N SER A 825 -18.05 -25.24 -4.59
CA SER A 825 -19.09 -25.79 -3.74
C SER A 825 -19.41 -27.23 -4.08
N LEU A 826 -19.56 -27.57 -5.36
CA LEU A 826 -19.83 -28.92 -5.83
C LEU A 826 -18.73 -29.88 -5.38
N VAL A 827 -17.47 -29.54 -5.65
CA VAL A 827 -16.32 -30.39 -5.32
C VAL A 827 -16.25 -30.66 -3.82
N LEU A 828 -16.32 -29.60 -2.99
CA LEU A 828 -16.26 -29.75 -1.54
C LEU A 828 -17.47 -30.53 -1.00
N TYR A 829 -18.69 -30.21 -1.46
CA TYR A 829 -19.92 -30.86 -0.99
C TYR A 829 -19.92 -32.36 -1.32
N VAL A 830 -19.62 -32.73 -2.57
CA VAL A 830 -19.55 -34.13 -3.01
C VAL A 830 -18.49 -34.90 -2.22
N GLY A 831 -17.31 -34.30 -1.99
CA GLY A 831 -16.26 -34.92 -1.19
C GLY A 831 -16.67 -35.14 0.28
N ILE A 832 -17.32 -34.17 0.91
CA ILE A 832 -17.84 -34.32 2.29
C ILE A 832 -18.85 -35.45 2.38
N GLN A 833 -19.79 -35.54 1.42
CA GLN A 833 -20.77 -36.62 1.38
C GLN A 833 -20.09 -37.99 1.17
N ALA A 834 -19.09 -38.06 0.29
CA ALA A 834 -18.32 -39.27 0.05
C ALA A 834 -17.59 -39.76 1.31
N ILE A 835 -16.91 -38.86 2.03
CA ILE A 835 -16.23 -39.19 3.30
C ILE A 835 -17.25 -39.69 4.34
N SER A 836 -18.42 -39.05 4.44
CA SER A 836 -19.50 -39.50 5.32
C SER A 836 -20.01 -40.90 4.97
N GLN A 837 -20.12 -41.22 3.68
CA GLN A 837 -20.52 -42.55 3.20
C GLN A 837 -19.44 -43.60 3.51
N ILE A 838 -18.17 -43.32 3.22
CA ILE A 838 -17.04 -44.23 3.49
C ILE A 838 -17.00 -44.61 4.98
N HIS A 839 -17.17 -43.64 5.89
CA HIS A 839 -17.20 -43.89 7.33
C HIS A 839 -18.40 -44.73 7.78
N LYS A 840 -19.54 -44.69 7.07
CA LYS A 840 -20.77 -45.42 7.43
C LYS A 840 -20.86 -46.81 6.82
N SER A 841 -20.42 -47.00 5.59
CA SER A 841 -20.66 -48.22 4.80
C SER A 841 -19.39 -48.99 4.42
N SER A 842 -18.19 -48.51 4.78
CA SER A 842 -16.89 -49.10 4.39
C SER A 842 -16.73 -49.31 2.87
N GLN A 843 -17.52 -48.58 2.05
CA GLN A 843 -17.37 -48.60 0.60
C GLN A 843 -16.07 -47.91 0.21
N GLY A 844 -15.37 -48.47 -0.77
CA GLY A 844 -14.14 -47.89 -1.31
C GLY A 844 -14.40 -46.58 -2.07
N ILE A 845 -13.33 -45.82 -2.31
CA ILE A 845 -13.37 -44.54 -3.02
C ILE A 845 -13.76 -44.74 -4.52
N THR A 846 -13.30 -45.85 -5.11
CA THR A 846 -13.48 -46.20 -6.53
C THR A 846 -14.87 -46.77 -6.83
N HIS A 847 -15.39 -46.51 -8.02
CA HIS A 847 -16.70 -47.00 -8.49
C HIS A 847 -17.90 -46.56 -7.61
N SER A 848 -17.79 -45.37 -7.01
CA SER A 848 -18.82 -44.75 -6.17
C SER A 848 -19.54 -43.61 -6.92
N ALA A 849 -20.78 -43.27 -6.54
CA ALA A 849 -21.52 -42.16 -7.14
C ALA A 849 -20.78 -40.80 -7.11
N PRO A 850 -20.04 -40.43 -6.03
CA PRO A 850 -19.14 -39.27 -6.04
C PRO A 850 -18.06 -39.35 -7.13
N MET A 851 -17.47 -40.54 -7.34
CA MET A 851 -16.43 -40.73 -8.34
C MET A 851 -17.00 -40.63 -9.77
N ASP A 852 -18.21 -41.13 -10.01
CA ASP A 852 -18.88 -40.99 -11.30
C ASP A 852 -19.00 -39.51 -11.70
N ILE A 853 -19.36 -38.64 -10.74
CA ILE A 853 -19.40 -37.18 -10.94
C ILE A 853 -18.02 -36.64 -11.31
N PHE A 854 -16.98 -36.97 -10.54
CA PHE A 854 -15.63 -36.44 -10.77
C PHE A 854 -15.01 -36.91 -12.08
N GLN A 855 -15.19 -38.18 -12.45
CA GLN A 855 -14.70 -38.72 -13.73
C GLN A 855 -15.44 -38.10 -14.91
N GLN A 856 -16.78 -37.97 -14.82
CA GLN A 856 -17.56 -37.38 -15.90
C GLN A 856 -17.18 -35.91 -16.14
N LEU A 857 -17.01 -35.12 -15.08
CA LEU A 857 -16.56 -33.73 -15.20
C LEU A 857 -15.19 -33.63 -15.85
N LEU A 858 -14.26 -34.53 -15.52
CA LEU A 858 -12.93 -34.53 -16.11
C LEU A 858 -12.95 -34.87 -17.60
N ILE A 859 -13.92 -35.66 -18.06
CA ILE A 859 -14.08 -36.02 -19.47
C ILE A 859 -14.80 -34.91 -20.25
N ASP A 860 -15.91 -34.38 -19.71
CA ASP A 860 -16.80 -33.47 -20.43
C ASP A 860 -16.33 -32.01 -20.42
N MET A 861 -15.62 -31.59 -19.38
CA MET A 861 -15.12 -30.22 -19.30
C MET A 861 -13.97 -29.99 -20.28
N ASP A 862 -13.92 -28.77 -20.80
CA ASP A 862 -12.80 -28.33 -21.62
C ASP A 862 -11.61 -27.91 -20.75
N SER A 863 -10.53 -27.42 -21.36
CA SER A 863 -9.28 -27.12 -20.65
C SER A 863 -9.46 -26.14 -19.47
N GLU A 864 -10.30 -25.12 -19.62
CA GLU A 864 -10.58 -24.13 -18.58
C GLU A 864 -11.40 -24.74 -17.44
N GLY A 865 -12.46 -25.48 -17.76
CA GLY A 865 -13.31 -26.14 -16.76
C GLY A 865 -12.53 -27.17 -15.96
N ARG A 866 -11.72 -27.99 -16.62
CA ARG A 866 -10.82 -28.95 -15.97
C ARG A 866 -9.83 -28.26 -15.03
N TYR A 867 -9.23 -27.14 -15.45
CA TYR A 867 -8.31 -26.39 -14.60
C TYR A 867 -9.00 -25.88 -13.32
N LEU A 868 -10.22 -25.34 -13.43
CA LEU A 868 -11.01 -24.86 -12.29
C LEU A 868 -11.43 -26.00 -11.37
N PHE A 869 -11.91 -27.11 -11.93
CA PHE A 869 -12.29 -28.32 -11.21
C PHE A 869 -11.11 -28.92 -10.42
N LEU A 870 -9.96 -29.14 -11.09
CA LEU A 870 -8.75 -29.64 -10.45
C LEU A 870 -8.21 -28.66 -9.41
N SER A 871 -8.32 -27.35 -9.65
CA SER A 871 -7.98 -26.32 -8.67
C SER A 871 -8.88 -26.36 -7.43
N ALA A 872 -10.16 -26.66 -7.59
CA ALA A 872 -11.11 -26.82 -6.48
C ALA A 872 -10.77 -28.04 -5.62
N ILE A 873 -10.33 -29.15 -6.24
CA ILE A 873 -9.77 -30.32 -5.53
C ILE A 873 -8.49 -29.92 -4.78
N ALA A 874 -7.55 -29.27 -5.47
CA ALA A 874 -6.27 -28.87 -4.90
C ALA A 874 -6.40 -27.86 -3.73
N ASN A 875 -7.49 -27.08 -3.69
CA ASN A 875 -7.79 -26.21 -2.53
C ASN A 875 -8.04 -27.01 -1.23
N GLN A 876 -8.35 -28.30 -1.32
CA GLN A 876 -8.61 -29.14 -0.16
C GLN A 876 -7.35 -29.84 0.38
N LEU A 877 -6.22 -29.74 -0.34
CA LEU A 877 -4.94 -30.32 0.03
C LEU A 877 -4.20 -29.43 1.04
N ARG A 878 -4.66 -29.44 2.30
CA ARG A 878 -4.21 -28.55 3.38
C ARG A 878 -3.40 -29.32 4.44
N TYR A 879 -3.66 -29.15 5.73
CA TYR A 879 -3.03 -29.92 6.80
C TYR A 879 -3.61 -31.35 6.90
N PRO A 880 -3.01 -32.30 7.65
CA PRO A 880 -3.56 -33.63 7.85
C PRO A 880 -5.01 -33.59 8.38
N ASN A 881 -5.96 -34.01 7.54
CA ASN A 881 -7.38 -34.14 7.86
C ASN A 881 -8.06 -35.05 6.81
N SER A 882 -9.31 -35.46 7.06
CA SER A 882 -10.04 -36.39 6.18
C SER A 882 -10.32 -35.84 4.78
N HIS A 883 -10.53 -34.54 4.62
CA HIS A 883 -10.70 -33.94 3.30
C HIS A 883 -9.39 -33.99 2.52
N THR A 884 -8.29 -33.60 3.14
CA THR A 884 -6.96 -33.62 2.52
C THR A 884 -6.57 -35.04 2.09
N HIS A 885 -6.81 -36.05 2.93
CA HIS A 885 -6.57 -37.44 2.55
C HIS A 885 -7.45 -37.89 1.38
N TYR A 886 -8.77 -37.67 1.48
CA TYR A 886 -9.72 -38.03 0.43
C TYR A 886 -9.36 -37.38 -0.92
N PHE A 887 -9.20 -36.06 -0.95
CA PHE A 887 -8.91 -35.33 -2.20
C PHE A 887 -7.51 -35.62 -2.76
N SER A 888 -6.53 -35.96 -1.90
CA SER A 888 -5.24 -36.48 -2.36
C SER A 888 -5.42 -37.80 -3.11
N CYS A 889 -6.18 -38.74 -2.54
CA CYS A 889 -6.50 -40.01 -3.19
C CYS A 889 -7.29 -39.82 -4.50
N ILE A 890 -8.28 -38.92 -4.52
CA ILE A 890 -9.04 -38.58 -5.74
C ILE A 890 -8.09 -38.05 -6.82
N LEU A 891 -7.24 -37.07 -6.51
CA LEU A 891 -6.38 -36.45 -7.52
C LEU A 891 -5.37 -37.45 -8.11
N LEU A 892 -4.79 -38.31 -7.27
CA LEU A 892 -3.90 -39.39 -7.70
C LEU A 892 -4.62 -40.46 -8.52
N TYR A 893 -5.87 -40.79 -8.17
CA TYR A 893 -6.70 -41.72 -8.93
C TYR A 893 -7.05 -41.15 -10.31
N LEU A 894 -7.47 -39.89 -10.39
CA LEU A 894 -7.77 -39.21 -11.66
C LEU A 894 -6.52 -39.11 -12.56
N PHE A 895 -5.33 -38.97 -11.98
CA PHE A 895 -4.07 -39.06 -12.74
C PHE A 895 -3.83 -40.48 -13.29
N ALA A 896 -4.02 -41.52 -12.47
CA ALA A 896 -3.78 -42.89 -12.85
C ALA A 896 -4.75 -43.38 -13.94
N GLU A 897 -6.04 -43.12 -13.78
CA GLU A 897 -7.13 -43.54 -14.69
C GLU A 897 -7.34 -42.59 -15.87
N GLY A 898 -6.65 -41.44 -15.89
CA GLY A 898 -6.73 -40.48 -16.97
C GLY A 898 -6.19 -41.06 -18.28
N ASN A 899 -7.08 -41.44 -19.20
CA ASN A 899 -6.71 -42.01 -20.50
C ASN A 899 -5.99 -41.03 -21.44
N GLN A 900 -6.19 -39.72 -21.23
CA GLN A 900 -5.61 -38.66 -22.06
C GLN A 900 -4.41 -38.01 -21.34
N GLU A 901 -3.30 -37.85 -22.07
CA GLU A 901 -2.09 -37.23 -21.52
C GLU A 901 -2.33 -35.78 -21.06
N VAL A 902 -3.22 -35.04 -21.74
CA VAL A 902 -3.62 -33.67 -21.38
C VAL A 902 -4.19 -33.59 -19.96
N ILE A 903 -4.93 -34.61 -19.50
CA ILE A 903 -5.48 -34.64 -18.14
C ILE A 903 -4.34 -34.76 -17.12
N LYS A 904 -3.39 -35.67 -17.38
CA LYS A 904 -2.21 -35.88 -16.52
C LYS A 904 -1.34 -34.63 -16.44
N GLU A 905 -1.15 -33.96 -17.57
CA GLU A 905 -0.47 -32.67 -17.65
C GLU A 905 -1.19 -31.60 -16.81
N GLN A 906 -2.51 -31.47 -16.92
CA GLN A 906 -3.27 -30.49 -16.17
C GLN A 906 -3.26 -30.74 -14.65
N VAL A 907 -3.37 -32.00 -14.21
CA VAL A 907 -3.20 -32.38 -12.80
C VAL A 907 -1.82 -31.94 -12.30
N THR A 908 -0.78 -32.25 -13.08
CA THR A 908 0.60 -31.88 -12.74
C THR A 908 0.77 -30.36 -12.68
N ARG A 909 0.23 -29.63 -13.65
CA ARG A 909 0.27 -28.16 -13.70
C ARG A 909 -0.36 -27.52 -12.46
N VAL A 910 -1.54 -27.98 -12.04
CA VAL A 910 -2.24 -27.43 -10.87
C VAL A 910 -1.47 -27.66 -9.57
N LEU A 911 -0.78 -28.80 -9.43
CA LEU A 911 0.09 -29.06 -8.28
C LEU A 911 1.36 -28.20 -8.35
N LEU A 912 2.01 -28.17 -9.50
CA LEU A 912 3.30 -27.55 -9.70
C LEU A 912 3.24 -26.03 -9.60
N GLU A 913 2.23 -25.38 -10.20
CA GLU A 913 2.08 -23.92 -10.13
C GLU A 913 1.94 -23.41 -8.68
N ARG A 914 1.42 -24.26 -7.78
CA ARG A 914 1.30 -23.98 -6.34
C ARG A 914 2.57 -24.26 -5.55
N LEU A 915 3.54 -24.99 -6.11
CA LEU A 915 4.82 -25.30 -5.47
C LEU A 915 5.96 -24.38 -5.92
N ILE A 916 5.89 -23.83 -7.13
CA ILE A 916 6.92 -22.92 -7.69
C ILE A 916 6.91 -21.51 -7.07
N VAL A 917 5.89 -21.19 -6.28
CA VAL A 917 5.79 -19.91 -5.57
C VAL A 917 6.58 -19.94 -4.26
N ASN A 918 6.76 -18.76 -3.66
CA ASN A 918 7.42 -18.65 -2.37
C ASN A 918 6.63 -19.37 -1.27
N ARG A 919 7.36 -19.91 -0.29
CA ARG A 919 6.77 -20.46 0.94
C ARG A 919 5.80 -19.45 1.59
N PRO A 920 4.77 -19.91 2.30
CA PRO A 920 4.50 -21.31 2.68
C PRO A 920 3.80 -22.13 1.59
N HIS A 921 3.92 -23.46 1.71
CA HIS A 921 3.23 -24.44 0.87
C HIS A 921 2.30 -25.31 1.75
N PRO A 922 1.07 -25.62 1.31
CA PRO A 922 0.19 -26.52 2.04
C PRO A 922 0.80 -27.93 2.18
N TRP A 923 0.63 -28.55 3.34
CA TRP A 923 1.23 -29.86 3.65
C TRP A 923 0.75 -30.97 2.70
N GLY A 924 -0.57 -31.07 2.51
CA GLY A 924 -1.22 -32.07 1.67
C GLY A 924 -0.84 -31.91 0.21
N LEU A 925 -0.65 -30.67 -0.26
CA LEU A 925 -0.16 -30.40 -1.61
C LEU A 925 1.22 -31.04 -1.84
N LEU A 926 2.14 -30.85 -0.89
CA LEU A 926 3.48 -31.46 -0.95
C LEU A 926 3.38 -32.98 -0.91
N ILE A 927 2.58 -33.55 0.00
CA ILE A 927 2.38 -34.99 0.12
C ILE A 927 1.85 -35.60 -1.18
N THR A 928 0.79 -35.03 -1.75
CA THR A 928 0.21 -35.51 -3.01
C THR A 928 1.21 -35.43 -4.16
N PHE A 929 1.99 -34.35 -4.23
CA PHE A 929 3.00 -34.19 -5.28
C PHE A 929 4.17 -35.17 -5.11
N ILE A 930 4.67 -35.35 -3.88
CA ILE A 930 5.75 -36.31 -3.57
C ILE A 930 5.29 -37.75 -3.91
N GLU A 931 4.06 -38.12 -3.55
CA GLU A 931 3.50 -39.43 -3.87
C GLU A 931 3.39 -39.65 -5.38
N LEU A 932 2.93 -38.63 -6.12
CA LEU A 932 2.80 -38.68 -7.58
C LEU A 932 4.16 -38.93 -8.28
N ILE A 933 5.23 -38.28 -7.83
CA ILE A 933 6.54 -38.37 -8.49
C ILE A 933 7.39 -39.55 -8.01
N LYS A 934 7.20 -40.05 -6.78
CA LYS A 934 8.00 -41.14 -6.20
C LYS A 934 7.39 -42.51 -6.40
N ASN A 935 6.05 -42.63 -6.39
CA ASN A 935 5.43 -43.94 -6.49
C ASN A 935 5.49 -44.46 -7.93
N PRO A 936 6.15 -45.61 -8.19
CA PRO A 936 6.31 -46.15 -9.54
C PRO A 936 4.97 -46.48 -10.22
N ARG A 937 3.89 -46.65 -9.45
CA ARG A 937 2.53 -46.88 -9.97
C ARG A 937 2.09 -45.81 -10.98
N TYR A 938 2.48 -44.55 -10.77
CA TYR A 938 2.05 -43.44 -11.63
C TYR A 938 2.94 -43.25 -12.86
N ASN A 939 4.11 -43.88 -12.88
CA ASN A 939 5.05 -43.82 -14.00
C ASN A 939 5.35 -42.39 -14.49
N PHE A 940 5.37 -41.43 -13.54
CA PHE A 940 5.32 -39.99 -13.80
C PHE A 940 6.39 -39.52 -14.80
N TRP A 941 7.65 -39.90 -14.57
CA TRP A 941 8.81 -39.48 -15.36
C TRP A 941 8.88 -40.05 -16.78
N ASN A 942 7.95 -40.94 -17.14
CA ASN A 942 7.85 -41.51 -18.49
C ASN A 942 6.84 -40.78 -19.37
N HIS A 943 6.09 -39.80 -18.84
CA HIS A 943 5.18 -38.97 -19.62
C HIS A 943 5.92 -37.86 -20.39
N SER A 944 5.48 -37.56 -21.61
CA SER A 944 6.20 -36.69 -22.54
C SER A 944 6.28 -35.24 -22.04
N PHE A 945 5.25 -34.77 -21.35
CA PHE A 945 5.19 -33.41 -20.77
C PHE A 945 6.21 -33.19 -19.64
N THR A 946 6.81 -34.23 -19.07
CA THR A 946 7.85 -34.06 -18.01
C THR A 946 9.20 -33.65 -18.58
N ARG A 947 9.44 -33.88 -19.88
CA ARG A 947 10.70 -33.60 -20.58
C ARG A 947 10.51 -32.73 -21.82
N CYS A 948 9.35 -32.08 -21.96
CA CYS A 948 9.03 -31.27 -23.14
C CYS A 948 9.89 -30.00 -23.24
N ALA A 949 10.44 -29.52 -22.11
CA ALA A 949 11.39 -28.42 -22.07
C ALA A 949 12.40 -28.61 -20.93
N ALA A 950 13.67 -28.28 -21.18
CA ALA A 950 14.74 -28.38 -20.17
C ALA A 950 14.46 -27.54 -18.91
N ASP A 951 13.73 -26.43 -19.05
CA ASP A 951 13.34 -25.60 -17.91
C ASP A 951 12.25 -26.26 -17.04
N ILE A 952 11.33 -27.02 -17.65
CA ILE A 952 10.30 -27.80 -16.94
C ILE A 952 10.95 -28.98 -16.21
N GLU A 953 11.90 -29.66 -16.86
CA GLU A 953 12.68 -30.75 -16.26
C GLU A 953 13.48 -30.25 -15.04
N ARG A 954 14.23 -29.15 -15.18
CA ARG A 954 14.93 -28.51 -14.05
C ARG A 954 14.00 -28.07 -12.94
N LEU A 955 12.78 -27.65 -13.27
CA LEU A 955 11.79 -27.22 -12.30
C LEU A 955 11.25 -28.42 -11.49
N PHE A 956 11.00 -29.55 -12.13
CA PHE A 956 10.68 -30.80 -11.44
C PHE A 956 11.85 -31.30 -10.58
N GLU A 957 13.08 -31.22 -11.07
CA GLU A 957 14.28 -31.53 -10.27
C GLU A 957 14.43 -30.61 -9.05
N SER A 958 14.14 -29.31 -9.20
CA SER A 958 14.22 -28.34 -8.10
C SER A 958 13.15 -28.54 -7.03
N VAL A 959 11.97 -29.06 -7.36
CA VAL A 959 10.88 -29.33 -6.40
C VAL A 959 11.03 -30.72 -5.77
N SER A 960 11.70 -31.65 -6.46
CA SER A 960 11.95 -33.02 -5.98
C SER A 960 13.17 -33.16 -5.07
N ARG A 961 14.15 -32.25 -5.18
CA ARG A 961 15.26 -32.07 -4.23
C ARG A 961 14.80 -31.27 -3.01
#